data_AF-A0AA47N9Q7-F1
#
_entry.id   AF-A0AA47N9Q7-F1
#
_cell.length_a   1.000
_cell.length_b   1.000
_cell.length_c   1.000
_cell.angle_alpha   90.00
_cell.angle_beta   90.00
_cell.angle_gamma   90.00
#
_symmetry.space_group_name_H-M   'P 1'
#
loop_
_entity.id
_entity.type
_entity.pdbx_description
1 polymer ?
#
loop_
_entity_poly.entity_id
_entity_poly.type
_entity_poly.pdbx_seq_one_letter_code
_entity_poly.pdbx_strand_id
1 'polypeptide(L)'
;MEGEKLVEMKCAETDREALKSALQAAVTTAYNSQSRQNTDVSAEQESEVEYVSKSEMKEVLNVCENVVRDGILMEVGSSFFSLFIDRVVVLGEKDYLPLFLRFVDSFDVMRLELMGFAEADLDCHSMVQRLMEILTEEWRLDLKYCRGQAYLGSGDISYKLKAFACKIQETSPLAISTHSSCYSFNTWWSKSIPVPTIKKALDVFEEVLMFFGSSSLLEKQVDHVIAYGLRESYEKVQELQGKFCSLWQEKHDSYEVFVQIMEPLVECLEKIKNNPQRWKDSVSELAGTLLRKIMDFDFIIAMVILKNTSSFTKELSSGLQKDHFSAASQLCQISGILATLSRVKTNMKVFHQNWFDEACAVAQSLRVQVEEPETPSQPRDTMRKPQGYFKDALSIPLIDNLMTAVKDHFSDDHKEALNFLSLVPCSVTVSYMFESLKSKPPLYSTDLPDADNFFTELCCWRVKWKTKVTLTIPDTIFHTLRLPVMQYFGNINTLLRIMSVLPSTALEDCGAKMRHKMFQEYLKNTSPKDRSPCLAMLQVGTDFNRDLDRMVTQCLKVTPQTLEGICLDKESKTLMRNSENNMEVDHLKDEAEELMIQQPVDATEDQDVRLAEENGHAGDNQQSLETVFRLAALLAKKNGSLADIATDETEAIVQEIGMCHWLGAEGKGKLNIGEAEIAMLLTKGIRDVILQEIQESPFFSLITDRPVRVSDGSHLPVFVRYVGGSAPKVELLGFLPFDETCDDDDRQAKTLAKILTEDWGLPMSQCRGQAYMHLGSGCQSLKIMSLDFLKSYPLSVVTPSESCGLAYWLAGRVPCPPVKKMLDVAEDLLLFFDRSPGLEGQLAQTVDGLLNAPREALEEIPETCCSRWKKREDFFDALADTLEGILSCLDSVSDSVTVSATATTGTTALYAQVLATAVRSMDFIVTLVILRNACAPLRNCSTVFRCGNPADIIGEVEKIPQIIEALSKMLENISTVHGPWFEHAFQLASKVGPEQVCFPEEASNFESVEVYYKETLSIPVLQCLIEEMKHSFSESHLQALSVLALLPSCNPQSSLEATEKPFSLYLTDLPDPDMAEMEINAWAVAWREKYQDAAPPASISETLLHAEAKSHPTVTSLLRLVAVLPSVSIECDLMKSTLNSMRDLLEGTICRGSKTDRVMLLTHHQTLQRLPEVIEKCMEVDPESRPCLAQVIFFWSADCNILDQTH
;
A
#
# COMPACT_ATOMS: atom_id res chain seq x y z
N MET A 1 -22.41 19.24 34.49
CA MET A 1 -21.69 19.10 35.77
C MET A 1 -22.55 18.79 36.99
N GLU A 2 -23.61 19.53 37.38
CA GLU A 2 -24.43 19.13 38.55
C GLU A 2 -25.46 18.03 38.27
N GLY A 3 -25.91 17.87 37.02
CA GLY A 3 -26.80 16.77 36.61
C GLY A 3 -26.11 15.42 36.43
N GLU A 4 -24.81 15.41 36.09
CA GLU A 4 -24.01 14.18 35.89
C GLU A 4 -23.69 13.49 37.22
N LYS A 5 -23.40 14.27 38.28
CA LYS A 5 -23.14 13.73 39.63
C LYS A 5 -24.38 13.11 40.29
N LEU A 6 -25.58 13.54 39.91
CA LEU A 6 -26.83 12.99 40.48
C LEU A 6 -27.19 11.62 39.87
N VAL A 7 -26.75 11.35 38.64
CA VAL A 7 -26.91 10.04 37.96
C VAL A 7 -25.88 9.03 38.48
N GLU A 8 -24.65 9.47 38.76
CA GLU A 8 -23.62 8.61 39.39
C GLU A 8 -24.00 8.17 40.82
N MET A 9 -24.65 9.02 41.62
CA MET A 9 -25.00 8.68 43.02
C MET A 9 -26.19 7.73 43.19
N LYS A 10 -27.05 7.54 42.16
CA LYS A 10 -28.15 6.56 42.21
C LYS A 10 -27.80 5.19 41.60
N CYS A 11 -26.69 5.08 40.88
CA CYS A 11 -26.20 3.82 40.29
C CYS A 11 -25.41 2.93 41.28
N ALA A 12 -25.34 3.28 42.56
CA ALA A 12 -24.57 2.51 43.54
C ALA A 12 -25.21 1.16 43.93
N GLU A 13 -26.46 0.88 43.51
CA GLU A 13 -27.19 -0.35 43.90
C GLU A 13 -27.53 -1.31 42.74
N THR A 14 -27.30 -0.94 41.46
CA THR A 14 -27.60 -1.80 40.30
C THR A 14 -26.35 -2.03 39.45
N ASP A 15 -25.99 -3.30 39.25
CA ASP A 15 -24.82 -3.71 38.46
C ASP A 15 -24.98 -3.29 36.97
N ARG A 16 -24.06 -2.45 36.48
CA ARG A 16 -24.05 -1.97 35.08
C ARG A 16 -24.00 -3.14 34.08
N GLU A 17 -23.38 -4.25 34.44
CA GLU A 17 -23.32 -5.45 33.61
C GLU A 17 -24.67 -6.19 33.57
N ALA A 18 -25.44 -6.16 34.66
CA ALA A 18 -26.81 -6.68 34.68
C ALA A 18 -27.72 -5.89 33.72
N LEU A 19 -27.63 -4.55 33.74
CA LEU A 19 -28.37 -3.66 32.82
C LEU A 19 -28.01 -3.92 31.34
N LYS A 20 -26.72 -4.07 31.02
CA LYS A 20 -26.27 -4.44 29.67
C LYS A 20 -26.87 -5.77 29.22
N SER A 21 -26.73 -6.78 30.08
CA SER A 21 -27.23 -8.12 29.81
C SER A 21 -28.75 -8.12 29.62
N ALA A 22 -29.48 -7.35 30.44
CA ALA A 22 -30.93 -7.21 30.36
C ALA A 22 -31.37 -6.51 29.08
N LEU A 23 -30.76 -5.37 28.74
CA LEU A 23 -31.08 -4.64 27.52
C LEU A 23 -30.77 -5.45 26.27
N GLN A 24 -29.61 -6.11 26.21
CA GLN A 24 -29.25 -6.97 25.08
C GLN A 24 -30.29 -8.08 24.89
N ALA A 25 -30.68 -8.76 25.97
CA ALA A 25 -31.69 -9.82 25.91
C ALA A 25 -33.06 -9.28 25.47
N ALA A 26 -33.47 -8.11 25.96
CA ALA A 26 -34.74 -7.48 25.61
C ALA A 26 -34.78 -7.05 24.13
N VAL A 27 -33.72 -6.39 23.64
CA VAL A 27 -33.59 -5.99 22.23
C VAL A 27 -33.55 -7.22 21.32
N THR A 28 -32.73 -8.24 21.66
CA THR A 28 -32.67 -9.50 20.90
C THR A 28 -33.99 -10.25 20.92
N THR A 29 -34.71 -10.24 22.04
CA THR A 29 -36.04 -10.85 22.11
C THR A 29 -37.03 -10.06 21.28
N ALA A 30 -37.00 -8.73 21.29
CA ALA A 30 -37.95 -7.88 20.57
C ALA A 30 -37.98 -8.17 19.06
N TYR A 31 -36.81 -8.35 18.41
CA TYR A 31 -36.78 -8.68 16.98
C TYR A 31 -36.87 -10.20 16.67
N ASN A 32 -36.60 -11.11 17.62
CA ASN A 32 -36.72 -12.57 17.40
C ASN A 32 -38.09 -13.17 17.78
N SER A 33 -38.78 -12.58 18.75
CA SER A 33 -40.01 -13.13 19.36
C SER A 33 -41.21 -13.16 18.41
N GLN A 34 -41.14 -12.47 17.27
CA GLN A 34 -42.22 -12.43 16.29
C GLN A 34 -42.10 -13.48 15.18
N SER A 35 -41.02 -14.28 15.16
CA SER A 35 -40.81 -15.39 14.21
C SER A 35 -41.46 -16.73 14.64
N ARG A 36 -41.87 -16.86 15.92
CA ARG A 36 -42.25 -18.16 16.54
C ARG A 36 -43.75 -18.45 16.71
N GLN A 37 -44.67 -17.74 16.04
CA GLN A 37 -46.11 -18.02 16.15
C GLN A 37 -46.60 -19.28 15.36
N ASN A 38 -45.74 -20.24 15.04
CA ASN A 38 -46.11 -21.44 14.27
C ASN A 38 -45.90 -22.79 15.00
N THR A 39 -45.87 -22.78 16.33
CA THR A 39 -46.02 -24.01 17.12
C THR A 39 -47.13 -23.80 18.15
N ASP A 40 -48.32 -24.32 17.83
CA ASP A 40 -49.40 -24.56 18.78
C ASP A 40 -48.88 -25.50 19.88
N VAL A 41 -48.53 -24.93 21.02
CA VAL A 41 -48.56 -25.62 22.31
C VAL A 41 -49.32 -24.74 23.28
N SER A 42 -50.52 -25.20 23.60
CA SER A 42 -51.32 -25.00 24.80
C SER A 42 -50.99 -23.78 25.68
N ALA A 43 -51.95 -22.85 25.70
CA ALA A 43 -52.08 -21.86 26.77
C ALA A 43 -52.31 -22.57 28.12
N GLU A 44 -51.29 -22.61 28.97
CA GLU A 44 -51.46 -22.63 30.42
C GLU A 44 -51.01 -21.27 30.96
N GLN A 45 -51.96 -20.57 31.58
CA GLN A 45 -51.76 -19.29 32.26
C GLN A 45 -50.92 -19.53 33.51
N GLU A 46 -49.64 -19.17 33.47
CA GLU A 46 -48.93 -18.71 34.66
C GLU A 46 -48.92 -17.18 34.67
N SER A 47 -49.28 -16.60 35.81
CA SER A 47 -49.36 -15.15 35.99
C SER A 47 -47.95 -14.54 36.01
N GLU A 48 -47.40 -14.24 34.84
CA GLU A 48 -46.18 -13.45 34.68
C GLU A 48 -46.47 -11.98 35.04
N VAL A 49 -45.68 -11.41 35.96
CA VAL A 49 -45.73 -9.98 36.27
C VAL A 49 -44.99 -9.24 35.15
N GLU A 50 -45.72 -8.61 34.23
CA GLU A 50 -45.13 -7.81 33.16
C GLU A 50 -44.62 -6.47 33.75
N TYR A 51 -43.31 -6.38 34.02
CA TYR A 51 -42.67 -5.21 34.65
C TYR A 51 -42.57 -3.97 33.73
N VAL A 52 -42.81 -4.13 32.42
CA VAL A 52 -42.65 -3.08 31.40
C VAL A 52 -43.77 -3.18 30.36
N SER A 53 -44.47 -2.08 30.08
CA SER A 53 -45.51 -2.03 29.06
C SER A 53 -44.95 -2.01 27.63
N LYS A 54 -45.78 -2.41 26.65
CA LYS A 54 -45.42 -2.34 25.22
C LYS A 54 -45.03 -0.93 24.74
N SER A 55 -45.65 0.12 25.29
CA SER A 55 -45.31 1.51 24.94
C SER A 55 -43.94 1.92 25.47
N GLU A 56 -43.62 1.53 26.70
CA GLU A 56 -42.32 1.81 27.32
C GLU A 56 -41.20 1.04 26.61
N MET A 57 -41.44 -0.22 26.25
CA MET A 57 -40.48 -1.00 25.45
C MET A 57 -40.23 -0.39 24.07
N LYS A 58 -41.27 0.15 23.41
CA LYS A 58 -41.12 0.86 22.13
C LYS A 58 -40.24 2.10 22.25
N GLU A 59 -40.36 2.83 23.36
CA GLU A 59 -39.51 4.00 23.63
C GLU A 59 -38.05 3.60 23.81
N VAL A 60 -37.78 2.52 24.58
CA VAL A 60 -36.42 1.95 24.72
C VAL A 60 -35.83 1.53 23.37
N LEU A 61 -36.63 0.86 22.53
CA LEU A 61 -36.18 0.43 21.20
C LEU A 61 -35.84 1.64 20.29
N ASN A 62 -36.65 2.70 20.31
CA ASN A 62 -36.36 3.94 19.58
C ASN A 62 -35.06 4.60 20.06
N VAL A 63 -34.80 4.61 21.37
CA VAL A 63 -33.53 5.12 21.93
C VAL A 63 -32.36 4.28 21.41
N CYS A 64 -32.48 2.96 21.42
CA CYS A 64 -31.45 2.06 20.89
C CYS A 64 -31.21 2.28 19.40
N GLU A 65 -32.28 2.44 18.61
CA GLU A 65 -32.20 2.74 17.17
C GLU A 65 -31.41 4.02 16.90
N ASN A 66 -31.69 5.08 17.66
CA ASN A 66 -30.97 6.35 17.55
C ASN A 66 -29.49 6.19 17.91
N VAL A 67 -29.16 5.41 18.94
CA VAL A 67 -27.76 5.12 19.30
C VAL A 67 -27.00 4.43 18.17
N VAL A 68 -27.61 3.44 17.51
CA VAL A 68 -26.99 2.76 16.36
C VAL A 68 -26.74 3.75 15.23
N ARG A 69 -27.75 4.57 14.89
CA ARG A 69 -27.65 5.58 13.83
C ARG A 69 -26.58 6.62 14.11
N ASP A 70 -26.57 7.18 15.32
CA ASP A 70 -25.58 8.17 15.75
C ASP A 70 -24.17 7.57 15.75
N GLY A 71 -24.04 6.28 16.12
CA GLY A 71 -22.81 5.51 15.98
C GLY A 71 -22.26 5.51 14.55
N ILE A 72 -23.12 5.19 13.57
CA ILE A 72 -22.76 5.18 12.15
C ILE A 72 -22.41 6.59 11.67
N LEU A 73 -23.21 7.61 12.01
CA LEU A 73 -22.94 9.00 11.61
C LEU A 73 -21.61 9.53 12.16
N MET A 74 -21.23 9.15 13.38
CA MET A 74 -19.92 9.48 13.94
C MET A 74 -18.77 8.84 13.18
N GLU A 75 -18.93 7.59 12.72
CA GLU A 75 -17.92 6.88 11.92
C GLU A 75 -17.78 7.47 10.51
N VAL A 76 -18.89 7.95 9.92
CA VAL A 76 -18.87 8.66 8.63
C VAL A 76 -18.06 9.95 8.74
N GLY A 77 -18.29 10.76 9.78
CA GLY A 77 -17.53 11.97 10.05
C GLY A 77 -17.46 12.90 8.84
N SER A 78 -16.23 13.22 8.39
CA SER A 78 -15.94 14.00 7.19
C SER A 78 -15.48 13.15 6.00
N SER A 79 -15.72 11.83 6.02
CA SER A 79 -15.40 10.94 4.91
C SER A 79 -16.34 11.15 3.74
N PHE A 80 -15.89 10.80 2.53
CA PHE A 80 -16.79 10.69 1.39
C PHE A 80 -17.86 9.62 1.66
N PHE A 81 -19.05 9.84 1.13
CA PHE A 81 -20.15 8.89 1.23
C PHE A 81 -21.01 8.87 -0.03
N SER A 82 -21.87 7.86 -0.13
CA SER A 82 -22.89 7.77 -1.18
C SER A 82 -24.22 7.33 -0.61
N LEU A 83 -25.29 7.78 -1.26
CA LEU A 83 -26.67 7.46 -0.88
C LEU A 83 -27.17 6.24 -1.66
N PHE A 84 -27.76 5.28 -0.96
CA PHE A 84 -28.42 4.15 -1.60
C PHE A 84 -29.86 4.03 -1.09
N ILE A 85 -30.84 4.07 -1.99
CA ILE A 85 -32.25 3.82 -1.66
C ILE A 85 -32.65 2.53 -2.36
N ASP A 86 -33.02 1.53 -1.56
CA ASP A 86 -33.42 0.23 -2.08
C ASP A 86 -34.91 0.24 -2.48
N ARG A 87 -35.36 -0.87 -3.08
CA ARG A 87 -36.75 -1.06 -3.52
C ARG A 87 -37.75 -0.88 -2.37
N VAL A 88 -38.96 -0.50 -2.73
CA VAL A 88 -40.09 -0.41 -1.81
C VAL A 88 -40.30 -1.74 -1.08
N VAL A 89 -40.47 -1.67 0.24
CA VAL A 89 -40.77 -2.82 1.10
C VAL A 89 -42.02 -2.54 1.93
N VAL A 90 -42.77 -3.60 2.21
CA VAL A 90 -43.93 -3.53 3.12
C VAL A 90 -43.46 -3.78 4.54
N LEU A 91 -43.70 -2.81 5.45
CA LEU A 91 -43.48 -2.92 6.89
C LEU A 91 -44.80 -2.62 7.62
N GLY A 92 -45.40 -3.65 8.22
CA GLY A 92 -46.75 -3.57 8.76
C GLY A 92 -47.79 -3.45 7.64
N GLU A 93 -48.52 -2.33 7.63
CA GLU A 93 -49.57 -2.03 6.63
C GLU A 93 -49.16 -0.94 5.63
N LYS A 94 -47.90 -0.48 5.67
CA LYS A 94 -47.40 0.64 4.86
C LYS A 94 -46.19 0.25 4.01
N ASP A 95 -46.04 0.98 2.91
CA ASP A 95 -44.91 0.89 1.98
C ASP A 95 -43.81 1.89 2.37
N TYR A 96 -42.58 1.39 2.48
CA TYR A 96 -41.41 2.17 2.86
C TYR A 96 -40.26 2.03 1.87
N LEU A 97 -39.47 3.09 1.74
CA LEU A 97 -38.19 3.16 1.05
C LEU A 97 -37.06 2.99 2.08
N PRO A 98 -36.29 1.89 2.03
CA PRO A 98 -35.11 1.70 2.87
C PRO A 98 -34.00 2.65 2.43
N LEU A 99 -33.40 3.35 3.38
CA LEU A 99 -32.35 4.32 3.15
C LEU A 99 -31.03 3.78 3.71
N PHE A 100 -30.01 3.71 2.87
CA PHE A 100 -28.68 3.23 3.20
C PHE A 100 -27.63 4.31 2.93
N LEU A 101 -26.54 4.22 3.68
CA LEU A 101 -25.36 5.07 3.52
C LEU A 101 -24.15 4.19 3.24
N ARG A 102 -23.42 4.50 2.17
CA ARG A 102 -22.16 3.84 1.82
C ARG A 102 -20.99 4.76 2.13
N PHE A 103 -19.99 4.28 2.86
CA PHE A 103 -18.79 5.04 3.21
C PHE A 103 -17.60 4.12 3.46
N VAL A 104 -16.42 4.70 3.67
CA VAL A 104 -15.22 3.98 4.12
C VAL A 104 -14.90 4.46 5.53
N ASP A 105 -14.72 3.52 6.46
CA ASP A 105 -14.39 3.86 7.85
C ASP A 105 -12.89 4.21 8.02
N SER A 106 -12.48 4.48 9.26
CA SER A 106 -11.09 4.82 9.60
C SER A 106 -10.11 3.67 9.39
N PHE A 107 -10.60 2.45 9.19
CA PHE A 107 -9.81 1.26 8.92
C PHE A 107 -9.90 0.86 7.46
N ASP A 108 -10.22 1.77 6.53
CA ASP A 108 -10.36 1.51 5.10
C ASP A 108 -11.38 0.40 4.73
N VAL A 109 -12.28 0.03 5.64
CA VAL A 109 -13.32 -0.95 5.38
C VAL A 109 -14.48 -0.27 4.67
N MET A 110 -14.90 -0.83 3.53
CA MET A 110 -16.10 -0.37 2.83
C MET A 110 -17.35 -0.81 3.58
N ARG A 111 -18.26 0.12 3.87
CA ARG A 111 -19.48 -0.14 4.63
C ARG A 111 -20.71 0.34 3.87
N LEU A 112 -21.78 -0.44 3.94
CA LEU A 112 -23.10 -0.10 3.44
C LEU A 112 -24.11 -0.33 4.57
N GLU A 113 -24.47 0.73 5.28
CA GLU A 113 -25.26 0.66 6.51
C GLU A 113 -26.70 1.10 6.27
N LEU A 114 -27.67 0.39 6.87
CA LEU A 114 -29.07 0.80 6.88
C LEU A 114 -29.23 1.94 7.89
N MET A 115 -29.77 3.08 7.45
CA MET A 115 -29.89 4.30 8.26
C MET A 115 -31.32 4.61 8.69
N GLY A 116 -32.30 4.19 7.90
CA GLY A 116 -33.71 4.40 8.20
C GLY A 116 -34.63 4.15 7.03
N PHE A 117 -35.84 4.72 7.10
CA PHE A 117 -36.90 4.50 6.14
C PHE A 117 -37.68 5.78 5.86
N ALA A 118 -38.18 5.93 4.63
CA ALA A 118 -39.14 6.98 4.24
C ALA A 118 -40.45 6.37 3.72
N GLU A 119 -41.59 7.01 3.97
CA GLU A 119 -42.88 6.53 3.46
C GLU A 119 -42.94 6.67 1.92
N ALA A 120 -43.43 5.64 1.23
CA ALA A 120 -43.41 5.58 -0.24
C ALA A 120 -44.67 6.18 -0.90
N ASP A 121 -45.74 6.38 -0.15
CA ASP A 121 -47.05 6.87 -0.62
C ASP A 121 -47.13 8.40 -0.77
N LEU A 122 -46.07 9.13 -0.40
CA LEU A 122 -45.95 10.57 -0.58
C LEU A 122 -46.01 10.97 -2.07
N ASP A 123 -46.56 12.15 -2.37
CA ASP A 123 -46.43 12.75 -3.69
C ASP A 123 -44.97 13.16 -3.98
N CYS A 124 -44.66 13.45 -5.24
CA CYS A 124 -43.28 13.72 -5.68
C CYS A 124 -42.61 14.86 -4.88
N HIS A 125 -43.31 15.96 -4.64
CA HIS A 125 -42.74 17.12 -3.94
C HIS A 125 -42.51 16.79 -2.47
N SER A 126 -43.51 16.21 -1.81
CA SER A 126 -43.43 15.81 -0.41
C SER A 126 -42.36 14.74 -0.17
N MET A 127 -42.18 13.79 -1.10
CA MET A 127 -41.13 12.77 -1.01
C MET A 127 -39.73 13.39 -1.11
N VAL A 128 -39.50 14.26 -2.11
CA VAL A 128 -38.20 14.96 -2.26
C VAL A 128 -37.91 15.80 -1.02
N GLN A 129 -38.88 16.56 -0.53
CA GLN A 129 -38.74 17.37 0.67
C GLN A 129 -38.41 16.49 1.89
N ARG A 130 -39.17 15.42 2.12
CA ARG A 130 -38.97 14.53 3.26
C ARG A 130 -37.60 13.87 3.23
N LEU A 131 -37.15 13.40 2.07
CA LEU A 131 -35.82 12.80 1.93
C LEU A 131 -34.71 13.84 2.19
N MET A 132 -34.86 15.07 1.69
CA MET A 132 -33.92 16.15 1.99
C MET A 132 -33.87 16.46 3.49
N GLU A 133 -35.02 16.57 4.16
CA GLU A 133 -35.10 16.80 5.61
C GLU A 133 -34.40 15.70 6.41
N ILE A 134 -34.60 14.42 6.03
CA ILE A 134 -33.91 13.29 6.65
C ILE A 134 -32.39 13.46 6.53
N LEU A 135 -31.89 13.79 5.33
CA LEU A 135 -30.45 13.89 5.10
C LEU A 135 -29.81 15.12 5.78
N THR A 136 -30.44 16.30 5.70
CA THR A 136 -29.83 17.56 6.13
C THR A 136 -30.16 17.95 7.56
N GLU A 137 -31.37 17.66 8.04
CA GLU A 137 -31.82 18.09 9.37
C GLU A 137 -31.70 16.97 10.41
N GLU A 138 -32.15 15.76 10.06
CA GLU A 138 -32.13 14.62 10.98
C GLU A 138 -30.74 13.98 11.07
N TRP A 139 -30.13 13.67 9.93
CA TRP A 139 -28.81 13.02 9.87
C TRP A 139 -27.66 14.01 9.77
N ARG A 140 -27.94 15.27 9.42
CA ARG A 140 -26.96 16.36 9.35
C ARG A 140 -25.74 16.03 8.48
N LEU A 141 -25.99 15.31 7.39
CA LEU A 141 -24.95 14.95 6.42
C LEU A 141 -24.58 16.19 5.59
N ASP A 142 -23.28 16.41 5.45
CA ASP A 142 -22.76 17.45 4.56
C ASP A 142 -22.68 16.90 3.12
N LEU A 143 -23.65 17.28 2.29
CA LEU A 143 -23.78 16.80 0.91
C LEU A 143 -22.57 17.17 0.03
N LYS A 144 -21.67 18.07 0.47
CA LYS A 144 -20.42 18.35 -0.24
C LYS A 144 -19.48 17.14 -0.30
N TYR A 145 -19.62 16.18 0.62
CA TYR A 145 -18.86 14.92 0.64
C TYR A 145 -19.60 13.77 -0.05
N CYS A 146 -20.82 13.99 -0.55
CA CYS A 146 -21.56 12.99 -1.31
C CYS A 146 -20.90 12.79 -2.69
N ARG A 147 -20.45 11.57 -3.02
CA ARG A 147 -19.76 11.25 -4.28
C ARG A 147 -20.54 10.29 -5.18
N GLY A 148 -21.61 9.71 -4.67
CA GLY A 148 -22.45 8.82 -5.46
C GLY A 148 -23.87 8.71 -4.93
N GLN A 149 -24.77 8.31 -5.82
CA GLN A 149 -26.15 8.00 -5.47
C GLN A 149 -26.70 6.88 -6.35
N ALA A 150 -27.52 6.01 -5.79
CA ALA A 150 -28.20 4.94 -6.50
C ALA A 150 -29.56 4.67 -5.88
N TYR A 151 -30.63 4.86 -6.64
CA TYR A 151 -32.01 4.72 -6.14
C TYR A 151 -32.79 3.72 -6.99
N LEU A 152 -33.30 2.67 -6.34
CA LEU A 152 -34.05 1.62 -7.00
C LEU A 152 -35.55 1.78 -6.74
N GLY A 153 -36.29 2.18 -7.77
CA GLY A 153 -37.75 2.30 -7.73
C GLY A 153 -38.41 1.66 -8.95
N SER A 154 -39.73 1.40 -8.87
CA SER A 154 -40.54 0.95 -9.99
C SER A 154 -41.78 1.83 -10.17
N GLY A 155 -42.27 1.96 -11.41
CA GLY A 155 -43.45 2.78 -11.71
C GLY A 155 -43.30 4.24 -11.25
N ASP A 156 -44.31 4.79 -10.58
CA ASP A 156 -44.34 6.17 -10.08
C ASP A 156 -43.18 6.49 -9.12
N ILE A 157 -42.79 5.52 -8.28
CA ILE A 157 -41.67 5.69 -7.34
C ILE A 157 -40.35 5.94 -8.09
N SER A 158 -40.13 5.28 -9.23
CA SER A 158 -38.92 5.51 -10.04
C SER A 158 -38.83 6.96 -10.53
N TYR A 159 -39.97 7.58 -10.87
CA TYR A 159 -40.01 8.98 -11.28
C TYR A 159 -39.72 9.93 -10.11
N LYS A 160 -40.31 9.67 -8.93
CA LYS A 160 -40.05 10.47 -7.71
C LYS A 160 -38.59 10.41 -7.28
N LEU A 161 -38.00 9.21 -7.27
CA LEU A 161 -36.58 9.02 -6.95
C LEU A 161 -35.66 9.67 -7.99
N LYS A 162 -36.05 9.71 -9.27
CA LYS A 162 -35.31 10.46 -10.29
C LYS A 162 -35.35 11.97 -10.03
N ALA A 163 -36.49 12.51 -9.61
CA ALA A 163 -36.59 13.92 -9.21
C ALA A 163 -35.71 14.23 -7.98
N PHE A 164 -35.68 13.33 -7.00
CA PHE A 164 -34.79 13.42 -5.85
C PHE A 164 -33.31 13.36 -6.27
N ALA A 165 -32.95 12.48 -7.20
CA ALA A 165 -31.58 12.39 -7.71
C ALA A 165 -31.10 13.68 -8.37
N CYS A 166 -31.94 14.28 -9.21
CA CYS A 166 -31.66 15.60 -9.79
C CYS A 166 -31.45 16.65 -8.69
N LYS A 167 -32.26 16.63 -7.62
CA LYS A 167 -32.14 17.59 -6.51
C LYS A 167 -30.82 17.48 -5.75
N ILE A 168 -30.33 16.25 -5.53
CA ILE A 168 -29.01 16.02 -4.95
C ILE A 168 -27.91 16.53 -5.89
N GLN A 169 -27.99 16.24 -7.20
CA GLN A 169 -27.00 16.68 -8.18
C GLN A 169 -26.93 18.21 -8.33
N GLU A 170 -28.06 18.92 -8.18
CA GLU A 170 -28.09 20.39 -8.15
C GLU A 170 -27.24 20.96 -7.01
N THR A 171 -27.19 20.27 -5.87
CA THR A 171 -26.50 20.74 -4.66
C THR A 171 -25.06 20.20 -4.59
N SER A 172 -24.85 18.99 -5.11
CA SER A 172 -23.56 18.29 -5.15
C SER A 172 -23.37 17.63 -6.52
N PRO A 173 -22.79 18.35 -7.51
CA PRO A 173 -22.64 17.84 -8.87
C PRO A 173 -21.80 16.55 -8.98
N LEU A 174 -20.87 16.35 -8.05
CA LEU A 174 -20.02 15.17 -7.96
C LEU A 174 -20.72 13.95 -7.32
N ALA A 175 -21.98 14.09 -6.87
CA ALA A 175 -22.81 12.96 -6.44
C ALA A 175 -23.37 12.22 -7.67
N ILE A 176 -22.54 11.41 -8.30
CA ILE A 176 -22.86 10.77 -9.60
C ILE A 176 -23.99 9.74 -9.42
N SER A 177 -24.99 9.81 -10.29
CA SER A 177 -26.08 8.83 -10.33
C SER A 177 -25.62 7.55 -11.01
N THR A 178 -25.74 6.42 -10.32
CA THR A 178 -25.20 5.12 -10.73
C THR A 178 -26.17 3.98 -10.40
N HIS A 179 -25.88 2.77 -10.90
CA HIS A 179 -26.51 1.56 -10.38
C HIS A 179 -25.78 1.10 -9.12
N SER A 180 -26.44 0.31 -8.27
CA SER A 180 -25.77 -0.32 -7.12
C SER A 180 -25.23 -1.71 -7.47
N SER A 181 -24.01 -2.01 -7.03
CA SER A 181 -23.38 -3.33 -7.14
C SER A 181 -24.06 -4.42 -6.30
N CYS A 182 -24.99 -4.04 -5.42
CA CYS A 182 -25.89 -4.97 -4.73
C CYS A 182 -26.80 -5.74 -5.71
N TYR A 183 -26.92 -5.26 -6.94
CA TYR A 183 -27.69 -5.87 -8.01
C TYR A 183 -26.81 -6.02 -9.26
N SER A 184 -27.08 -7.04 -10.08
CA SER A 184 -26.57 -7.03 -11.45
C SER A 184 -27.17 -5.83 -12.20
N PHE A 185 -26.42 -5.23 -13.12
CA PHE A 185 -26.95 -4.14 -13.94
C PHE A 185 -28.23 -4.57 -14.67
N ASN A 186 -28.29 -5.83 -15.13
CA ASN A 186 -29.48 -6.40 -15.74
C ASN A 186 -30.71 -6.40 -14.83
N THR A 187 -30.54 -6.77 -13.56
CA THR A 187 -31.61 -6.71 -12.57
C THR A 187 -32.00 -5.25 -12.30
N TRP A 188 -31.01 -4.36 -12.12
CA TRP A 188 -31.22 -2.95 -11.83
C TRP A 188 -32.14 -2.27 -12.84
N TRP A 189 -31.75 -2.25 -14.13
CA TRP A 189 -32.51 -1.51 -15.14
C TRP A 189 -33.90 -2.12 -15.40
N SER A 190 -34.03 -3.44 -15.24
CA SER A 190 -35.30 -4.14 -15.45
C SER A 190 -36.34 -3.80 -14.38
N LYS A 191 -35.92 -3.53 -13.13
CA LYS A 191 -36.81 -3.13 -12.04
C LYS A 191 -37.30 -1.68 -12.16
N SER A 192 -36.53 -0.82 -12.82
CA SER A 192 -36.92 0.57 -13.09
C SER A 192 -37.90 0.73 -14.26
N ILE A 193 -38.42 -0.37 -14.80
CA ILE A 193 -39.27 -0.32 -16.00
C ILE A 193 -40.68 0.23 -15.72
N PRO A 194 -41.19 1.14 -16.56
CA PRO A 194 -42.55 1.67 -16.45
C PRO A 194 -43.61 0.85 -17.23
N VAL A 195 -43.35 -0.42 -17.56
CA VAL A 195 -44.26 -1.28 -18.33
C VAL A 195 -45.01 -2.24 -17.38
N PRO A 196 -46.35 -2.11 -17.20
CA PRO A 196 -47.08 -2.88 -16.21
C PRO A 196 -46.99 -4.40 -16.37
N THR A 197 -47.05 -4.93 -17.60
CA THR A 197 -46.97 -6.37 -17.86
C THR A 197 -45.60 -6.94 -17.48
N ILE A 198 -44.52 -6.21 -17.79
CA ILE A 198 -43.15 -6.61 -17.41
C ILE A 198 -42.99 -6.55 -15.89
N LYS A 199 -43.49 -5.49 -15.24
CA LYS A 199 -43.47 -5.37 -13.78
C LYS A 199 -44.19 -6.56 -13.13
N LYS A 200 -45.41 -6.88 -13.57
CA LYS A 200 -46.15 -8.06 -13.09
C LYS A 200 -45.36 -9.35 -13.28
N ALA A 201 -44.69 -9.52 -14.42
CA ALA A 201 -43.87 -10.70 -14.67
C ALA A 201 -42.68 -10.80 -13.71
N LEU A 202 -42.01 -9.67 -13.43
CA LEU A 202 -40.94 -9.61 -12.42
C LEU A 202 -41.49 -9.91 -11.02
N ASP A 203 -42.65 -9.37 -10.65
CA ASP A 203 -43.29 -9.65 -9.35
C ASP A 203 -43.58 -11.15 -9.20
N VAL A 204 -44.12 -11.80 -10.24
CA VAL A 204 -44.37 -13.26 -10.24
C VAL A 204 -43.07 -14.06 -10.16
N PHE A 205 -42.04 -13.66 -10.91
CA PHE A 205 -40.72 -14.26 -10.84
C PHE A 205 -40.15 -14.20 -9.42
N GLU A 206 -40.29 -13.05 -8.73
CA GLU A 206 -39.87 -12.89 -7.34
C GLU A 206 -40.68 -13.75 -6.37
N GLU A 207 -42.01 -13.80 -6.53
CA GLU A 207 -42.87 -14.67 -5.73
C GLU A 207 -42.46 -16.15 -5.83
N VAL A 208 -42.09 -16.62 -7.03
CA VAL A 208 -41.61 -17.99 -7.26
C VAL A 208 -40.33 -18.24 -6.48
N LEU A 209 -39.35 -17.34 -6.56
CA LEU A 209 -38.07 -17.50 -5.86
C LEU A 209 -38.24 -17.42 -4.34
N MET A 210 -39.14 -16.56 -3.85
CA MET A 210 -39.50 -16.48 -2.43
C MET A 210 -40.20 -17.76 -1.96
N PHE A 211 -41.11 -18.32 -2.76
CA PHE A 211 -41.76 -19.58 -2.46
C PHE A 211 -40.74 -20.72 -2.31
N PHE A 212 -39.86 -20.90 -3.29
CA PHE A 212 -38.85 -21.95 -3.21
C PHE A 212 -37.81 -21.70 -2.11
N GLY A 213 -37.47 -20.44 -1.85
CA GLY A 213 -36.54 -20.06 -0.78
C GLY A 213 -37.13 -20.11 0.64
N SER A 214 -38.45 -20.29 0.79
CA SER A 214 -39.12 -20.25 2.10
C SER A 214 -38.81 -21.44 3.02
N SER A 215 -38.28 -22.54 2.47
CA SER A 215 -37.82 -23.68 3.26
C SER A 215 -36.75 -24.48 2.52
N SER A 216 -35.85 -25.11 3.28
CA SER A 216 -34.79 -25.96 2.72
C SER A 216 -35.31 -27.14 1.90
N LEU A 217 -36.54 -27.62 2.17
CA LEU A 217 -37.14 -28.71 1.41
C LEU A 217 -37.60 -28.24 0.01
N LEU A 218 -38.17 -27.03 -0.08
CA LEU A 218 -38.55 -26.42 -1.35
C LEU A 218 -37.32 -25.99 -2.14
N GLU A 219 -36.30 -25.44 -1.48
CA GLU A 219 -35.05 -25.05 -2.11
C GLU A 219 -34.37 -26.26 -2.80
N LYS A 220 -34.36 -27.42 -2.13
CA LYS A 220 -33.95 -28.67 -2.78
C LYS A 220 -34.79 -29.01 -4.01
N GLN A 221 -36.09 -28.72 -4.05
CA GLN A 221 -36.89 -29.00 -5.26
C GLN A 221 -36.46 -28.11 -6.43
N VAL A 222 -36.17 -26.83 -6.22
CA VAL A 222 -35.67 -25.97 -7.31
C VAL A 222 -34.26 -26.37 -7.75
N ASP A 223 -33.42 -26.90 -6.86
CA ASP A 223 -32.11 -27.45 -7.25
C ASP A 223 -32.22 -28.63 -8.22
N HIS A 224 -33.24 -29.49 -8.06
CA HIS A 224 -33.51 -30.57 -9.02
C HIS A 224 -34.03 -30.02 -10.35
N VAL A 225 -34.84 -28.96 -10.31
CA VAL A 225 -35.32 -28.25 -11.50
C VAL A 225 -34.14 -27.64 -12.28
N ILE A 226 -33.21 -26.98 -11.58
CA ILE A 226 -31.99 -26.42 -12.16
C ILE A 226 -31.13 -27.52 -12.77
N ALA A 227 -30.89 -28.62 -12.04
CA ALA A 227 -30.10 -29.74 -12.56
C ALA A 227 -30.68 -30.34 -13.85
N TYR A 228 -32.01 -30.45 -13.93
CA TYR A 228 -32.67 -31.02 -15.10
C TYR A 228 -32.75 -30.03 -16.27
N GLY A 229 -33.14 -28.78 -15.99
CA GLY A 229 -33.32 -27.73 -16.99
C GLY A 229 -32.00 -27.23 -17.59
N LEU A 230 -30.92 -27.22 -16.80
CA LEU A 230 -29.58 -26.82 -17.22
C LEU A 230 -28.62 -28.01 -17.38
N ARG A 231 -29.13 -29.23 -17.60
CA ARG A 231 -28.32 -30.46 -17.70
C ARG A 231 -27.21 -30.41 -18.76
N GLU A 232 -27.35 -29.54 -19.75
CA GLU A 232 -26.38 -29.33 -20.82
C GLU A 232 -25.23 -28.37 -20.41
N SER A 233 -25.37 -27.67 -19.28
CA SER A 233 -24.40 -26.73 -18.74
C SER A 233 -24.06 -27.06 -17.28
N TYR A 234 -23.14 -28.01 -17.11
CA TYR A 234 -22.72 -28.51 -15.79
C TYR A 234 -22.18 -27.39 -14.88
N GLU A 235 -21.40 -26.46 -15.44
CA GLU A 235 -20.82 -25.32 -14.71
C GLU A 235 -21.92 -24.41 -14.12
N LYS A 236 -22.94 -24.08 -14.90
CA LYS A 236 -24.09 -23.28 -14.42
C LYS A 236 -24.88 -24.00 -13.34
N VAL A 237 -25.04 -25.33 -13.44
CA VAL A 237 -25.71 -26.11 -12.39
C VAL A 237 -24.94 -25.99 -11.07
N GLN A 238 -23.62 -26.18 -11.09
CA GLN A 238 -22.79 -26.04 -9.88
C GLN A 238 -22.82 -24.62 -9.30
N GLU A 239 -22.85 -23.60 -10.16
CA GLU A 239 -22.88 -22.20 -9.72
C GLU A 239 -24.19 -21.84 -9.00
N LEU A 240 -25.33 -22.37 -9.46
CA LEU A 240 -26.66 -21.90 -9.05
C LEU A 240 -27.32 -22.76 -7.96
N GLN A 241 -27.03 -24.06 -7.88
CA GLN A 241 -27.64 -24.95 -6.89
C GLN A 241 -27.36 -24.49 -5.45
N GLY A 242 -28.40 -24.50 -4.63
CA GLY A 242 -28.38 -24.05 -3.23
C GLY A 242 -28.20 -22.53 -3.05
N LYS A 243 -28.15 -21.75 -4.14
CA LYS A 243 -27.86 -20.30 -4.11
C LYS A 243 -28.81 -19.45 -4.94
N PHE A 244 -29.51 -20.03 -5.93
CA PHE A 244 -30.29 -19.27 -6.90
C PHE A 244 -31.37 -18.39 -6.24
N CYS A 245 -32.15 -18.94 -5.31
CA CYS A 245 -33.18 -18.19 -4.59
C CYS A 245 -32.62 -16.99 -3.80
N SER A 246 -31.39 -17.08 -3.28
CA SER A 246 -30.75 -16.00 -2.51
C SER A 246 -29.96 -15.01 -3.37
N LEU A 247 -29.39 -15.44 -4.51
CA LEU A 247 -28.42 -14.64 -5.28
C LEU A 247 -28.93 -14.19 -6.65
N TRP A 248 -30.15 -14.50 -7.07
CA TRP A 248 -30.66 -14.15 -8.40
C TRP A 248 -30.52 -12.65 -8.73
N GLN A 249 -30.63 -11.77 -7.72
CA GLN A 249 -30.52 -10.32 -7.89
C GLN A 249 -29.10 -9.90 -8.29
N GLU A 250 -28.11 -10.68 -7.86
CA GLU A 250 -26.69 -10.50 -8.15
C GLU A 250 -26.27 -11.23 -9.45
N LYS A 251 -27.15 -12.02 -10.09
CA LYS A 251 -26.83 -12.79 -11.30
C LYS A 251 -27.35 -12.11 -12.57
N HIS A 252 -26.42 -11.81 -13.47
CA HIS A 252 -26.69 -11.10 -14.73
C HIS A 252 -27.50 -11.91 -15.75
N ASP A 253 -27.56 -13.25 -15.63
CA ASP A 253 -28.28 -14.16 -16.52
C ASP A 253 -29.52 -14.81 -15.89
N SER A 254 -30.01 -14.30 -14.74
CA SER A 254 -31.18 -14.84 -14.02
C SER A 254 -32.41 -15.04 -14.90
N TYR A 255 -32.73 -14.11 -15.80
CA TYR A 255 -33.88 -14.23 -16.70
C TYR A 255 -33.68 -15.30 -17.78
N GLU A 256 -32.44 -15.48 -18.25
CA GLU A 256 -32.08 -16.55 -19.19
C GLU A 256 -32.25 -17.92 -18.54
N VAL A 257 -31.68 -18.07 -17.34
CA VAL A 257 -31.80 -19.28 -16.51
C VAL A 257 -33.26 -19.61 -16.24
N PHE A 258 -34.05 -18.62 -15.81
CA PHE A 258 -35.45 -18.84 -15.47
C PHE A 258 -36.28 -19.34 -16.65
N VAL A 259 -36.07 -18.78 -17.84
CA VAL A 259 -36.74 -19.24 -19.07
C VAL A 259 -36.29 -20.66 -19.43
N GLN A 260 -35.01 -20.99 -19.29
CA GLN A 260 -34.48 -22.35 -19.57
C GLN A 260 -35.06 -23.42 -18.64
N ILE A 261 -35.30 -23.08 -17.37
CA ILE A 261 -35.83 -24.03 -16.38
C ILE A 261 -37.36 -24.02 -16.28
N MET A 262 -38.07 -23.22 -17.10
CA MET A 262 -39.50 -22.98 -16.94
C MET A 262 -40.35 -24.26 -17.08
N GLU A 263 -40.01 -25.15 -18.02
CA GLU A 263 -40.69 -26.44 -18.21
C GLU A 263 -40.56 -27.37 -16.98
N PRO A 264 -39.36 -27.73 -16.51
CA PRO A 264 -39.23 -28.54 -15.29
C PRO A 264 -39.73 -27.83 -14.03
N LEU A 265 -39.72 -26.50 -13.99
CA LEU A 265 -40.29 -25.71 -12.91
C LEU A 265 -41.81 -25.87 -12.82
N VAL A 266 -42.51 -25.80 -13.96
CA VAL A 266 -43.95 -26.03 -14.05
C VAL A 266 -44.31 -27.45 -13.60
N GLU A 267 -43.58 -28.47 -14.07
CA GLU A 267 -43.77 -29.84 -13.60
C GLU A 267 -43.55 -29.98 -12.09
N CYS A 268 -42.57 -29.28 -11.54
CA CYS A 268 -42.27 -29.31 -10.11
C CYS A 268 -43.41 -28.70 -9.29
N LEU A 269 -43.95 -27.56 -9.71
CA LEU A 269 -45.09 -26.92 -9.07
C LEU A 269 -46.35 -27.80 -9.14
N GLU A 270 -46.59 -28.48 -10.26
CA GLU A 270 -47.68 -29.46 -10.38
C GLU A 270 -47.50 -30.65 -9.40
N LYS A 271 -46.28 -31.17 -9.28
CA LYS A 271 -45.94 -32.26 -8.34
C LYS A 271 -46.13 -31.83 -6.89
N ILE A 272 -45.79 -30.58 -6.54
CA ILE A 272 -46.02 -30.04 -5.19
C ILE A 272 -47.51 -29.90 -4.92
N LYS A 273 -48.25 -29.23 -5.82
CA LYS A 273 -49.69 -29.01 -5.73
C LYS A 273 -50.49 -30.31 -5.55
N ASN A 274 -50.12 -31.36 -6.27
CA ASN A 274 -50.85 -32.63 -6.29
C ASN A 274 -50.38 -33.67 -5.25
N ASN A 275 -49.53 -33.28 -4.28
CA ASN A 275 -48.98 -34.21 -3.28
C ASN A 275 -49.27 -33.77 -1.83
N PRO A 276 -50.52 -33.94 -1.36
CA PRO A 276 -50.95 -33.52 -0.02
C PRO A 276 -50.33 -34.35 1.11
N GLN A 277 -49.72 -35.50 0.80
CA GLN A 277 -49.02 -36.33 1.79
C GLN A 277 -47.63 -35.78 2.14
N ARG A 278 -47.00 -35.06 1.19
CA ARG A 278 -45.65 -34.49 1.37
C ARG A 278 -45.67 -33.01 1.75
N TRP A 279 -46.70 -32.27 1.34
CA TRP A 279 -46.77 -30.81 1.49
C TRP A 279 -48.04 -30.39 2.23
N LYS A 280 -47.91 -29.37 3.08
CA LYS A 280 -49.05 -28.72 3.76
C LYS A 280 -49.99 -28.09 2.73
N ASP A 281 -51.29 -28.04 3.04
CA ASP A 281 -52.31 -27.47 2.15
C ASP A 281 -51.98 -26.03 1.72
N SER A 282 -51.46 -25.20 2.64
CA SER A 282 -51.03 -23.83 2.33
C SER A 282 -49.90 -23.76 1.29
N VAL A 283 -48.95 -24.70 1.34
CA VAL A 283 -47.84 -24.78 0.36
C VAL A 283 -48.39 -25.24 -1.00
N SER A 284 -49.28 -26.23 -1.01
CA SER A 284 -49.92 -26.74 -2.22
C SER A 284 -50.80 -25.70 -2.92
N GLU A 285 -51.54 -24.89 -2.16
CA GLU A 285 -52.37 -23.80 -2.67
C GLU A 285 -51.53 -22.66 -3.27
N LEU A 286 -50.44 -22.27 -2.58
CA LEU A 286 -49.48 -21.30 -3.09
C LEU A 286 -48.83 -21.80 -4.39
N ALA A 287 -48.37 -23.06 -4.42
CA ALA A 287 -47.82 -23.68 -5.62
C ALA A 287 -48.83 -23.67 -6.78
N GLY A 288 -50.11 -23.97 -6.51
CA GLY A 288 -51.18 -23.92 -7.50
C GLY A 288 -51.49 -22.51 -8.01
N THR A 289 -51.33 -21.50 -7.16
CA THR A 289 -51.48 -20.09 -7.54
C THR A 289 -50.33 -19.64 -8.42
N LEU A 290 -49.08 -19.94 -8.06
CA LEU A 290 -47.89 -19.62 -8.85
C LEU A 290 -47.90 -20.32 -10.20
N LEU A 291 -48.28 -21.60 -10.22
CA LEU A 291 -48.45 -22.38 -11.45
C LEU A 291 -49.39 -21.66 -12.43
N ARG A 292 -50.54 -21.16 -11.96
CA ARG A 292 -51.49 -20.43 -12.80
C ARG A 292 -50.91 -19.15 -13.38
N LYS A 293 -50.10 -18.43 -12.59
CA LYS A 293 -49.43 -17.19 -13.04
C LYS A 293 -48.34 -17.46 -14.07
N ILE A 294 -47.53 -18.51 -13.89
CA ILE A 294 -46.46 -18.90 -14.84
C ILE A 294 -47.04 -19.42 -16.17
N MET A 295 -48.20 -20.07 -16.13
CA MET A 295 -48.89 -20.59 -17.31
C MET A 295 -49.66 -19.51 -18.10
N ASP A 296 -49.60 -18.24 -17.70
CA ASP A 296 -50.16 -17.12 -18.47
C ASP A 296 -49.24 -16.76 -19.63
N PHE A 297 -49.78 -16.63 -20.85
CA PHE A 297 -48.98 -16.26 -22.01
C PHE A 297 -48.36 -14.86 -21.86
N ASP A 298 -49.04 -13.91 -21.19
CA ASP A 298 -48.50 -12.57 -20.92
C ASP A 298 -47.24 -12.63 -20.05
N PHE A 299 -47.17 -13.59 -19.11
CA PHE A 299 -45.99 -13.86 -18.31
C PHE A 299 -44.87 -14.47 -19.17
N ILE A 300 -45.19 -15.48 -19.97
CA ILE A 300 -44.21 -16.19 -20.82
C ILE A 300 -43.55 -15.22 -21.82
N ILE A 301 -44.34 -14.44 -22.56
CA ILE A 301 -43.82 -13.49 -23.54
C ILE A 301 -43.01 -12.37 -22.86
N ALA A 302 -43.45 -11.90 -21.69
CA ALA A 302 -42.71 -10.90 -20.92
C ALA A 302 -41.33 -11.42 -20.50
N MET A 303 -41.24 -12.65 -19.95
CA MET A 303 -39.98 -13.25 -19.53
C MET A 303 -39.04 -13.54 -20.71
N VAL A 304 -39.57 -13.99 -21.84
CA VAL A 304 -38.76 -14.22 -23.06
C VAL A 304 -38.23 -12.91 -23.63
N ILE A 305 -39.04 -11.86 -23.68
CA ILE A 305 -38.60 -10.53 -24.14
C ILE A 305 -37.56 -9.94 -23.16
N LEU A 306 -37.75 -10.10 -21.85
CA LEU A 306 -36.77 -9.71 -20.82
C LEU A 306 -35.43 -10.42 -21.02
N LYS A 307 -35.43 -11.76 -21.08
CA LYS A 307 -34.24 -12.58 -21.37
C LYS A 307 -33.49 -12.04 -22.58
N ASN A 308 -34.19 -11.89 -23.70
CA ASN A 308 -33.57 -11.48 -24.95
C ASN A 308 -33.04 -10.05 -24.91
N THR A 309 -33.72 -9.15 -24.20
CA THR A 309 -33.26 -7.75 -24.07
C THR A 309 -32.06 -7.63 -23.14
N SER A 310 -32.05 -8.36 -22.02
CA SER A 310 -30.92 -8.42 -21.09
C SER A 310 -29.65 -9.05 -21.72
N SER A 311 -29.78 -9.78 -22.83
CA SER A 311 -28.64 -10.35 -23.54
C SER A 311 -27.69 -9.28 -24.12
N PHE A 312 -28.21 -8.10 -24.49
CA PHE A 312 -27.41 -7.01 -25.06
C PHE A 312 -26.47 -6.35 -24.04
N THR A 313 -26.75 -6.52 -22.75
CA THR A 313 -25.94 -5.98 -21.63
C THR A 313 -25.36 -7.09 -20.77
N LYS A 314 -25.37 -8.34 -21.25
CA LYS A 314 -24.88 -9.52 -20.50
C LYS A 314 -23.39 -9.40 -20.14
N GLU A 315 -22.56 -9.10 -21.13
CA GLU A 315 -21.10 -8.96 -20.94
C GLU A 315 -20.76 -7.76 -20.04
N LEU A 316 -21.38 -6.61 -20.31
CA LEU A 316 -21.25 -5.42 -19.45
C LEU A 316 -21.63 -5.73 -18.00
N SER A 317 -22.81 -6.30 -17.78
CA SER A 317 -23.30 -6.63 -16.44
C SER A 317 -22.43 -7.68 -15.75
N SER A 318 -21.91 -8.67 -16.49
CA SER A 318 -20.99 -9.65 -15.93
C SER A 318 -19.64 -9.04 -15.56
N GLY A 319 -19.05 -8.22 -16.44
CA GLY A 319 -17.74 -7.63 -16.22
C GLY A 319 -17.71 -6.64 -15.05
N LEU A 320 -18.80 -5.89 -14.83
CA LEU A 320 -18.95 -4.99 -13.68
C LEU A 320 -18.97 -5.71 -12.33
N GLN A 321 -19.32 -7.01 -12.30
CA GLN A 321 -19.43 -7.81 -11.08
C GLN A 321 -18.25 -8.76 -10.85
N LYS A 322 -17.26 -8.77 -11.76
CA LYS A 322 -16.06 -9.60 -11.63
C LYS A 322 -15.01 -8.86 -10.78
N ASP A 323 -13.89 -8.51 -11.38
CA ASP A 323 -12.78 -7.78 -10.78
C ASP A 323 -12.70 -6.34 -11.32
N HIS A 324 -11.91 -5.50 -10.65
CA HIS A 324 -11.76 -4.09 -11.01
C HIS A 324 -11.23 -3.86 -12.43
N PHE A 325 -10.35 -4.74 -12.91
CA PHE A 325 -9.86 -4.68 -14.29
C PHE A 325 -10.97 -5.03 -15.29
N SER A 326 -11.72 -6.11 -15.05
CA SER A 326 -12.90 -6.46 -15.83
C SER A 326 -13.88 -5.29 -15.89
N ALA A 327 -14.22 -4.68 -14.76
CA ALA A 327 -15.14 -3.55 -14.70
C ALA A 327 -14.64 -2.34 -15.53
N ALA A 328 -13.37 -1.96 -15.39
CA ALA A 328 -12.77 -0.87 -16.16
C ALA A 328 -12.74 -1.18 -17.68
N SER A 329 -12.45 -2.43 -18.05
CA SER A 329 -12.38 -2.85 -19.46
C SER A 329 -13.74 -2.75 -20.17
N GLN A 330 -14.86 -2.98 -19.47
CA GLN A 330 -16.19 -2.93 -20.06
C GLN A 330 -16.63 -1.51 -20.46
N LEU A 331 -15.97 -0.46 -19.95
CA LEU A 331 -16.31 0.93 -20.24
C LEU A 331 -16.26 1.27 -21.73
N CYS A 332 -15.33 0.65 -22.47
CA CYS A 332 -15.18 0.88 -23.92
C CYS A 332 -16.35 0.31 -24.74
N GLN A 333 -17.10 -0.65 -24.18
CA GLN A 333 -18.19 -1.32 -24.90
C GLN A 333 -19.52 -0.54 -24.85
N ILE A 334 -19.69 0.38 -23.91
CA ILE A 334 -20.97 1.07 -23.63
C ILE A 334 -21.51 1.80 -24.86
N SER A 335 -20.65 2.48 -25.61
CA SER A 335 -21.03 3.17 -26.85
C SER A 335 -21.50 2.19 -27.93
N GLY A 336 -20.81 1.04 -28.06
CA GLY A 336 -21.18 -0.05 -28.96
C GLY A 336 -22.51 -0.71 -28.59
N ILE A 337 -22.80 -0.87 -27.30
CA ILE A 337 -24.09 -1.37 -26.81
C ILE A 337 -25.21 -0.41 -27.21
N LEU A 338 -25.05 0.91 -26.99
CA LEU A 338 -26.06 1.91 -27.38
C LEU A 338 -26.30 1.94 -28.89
N ALA A 339 -25.24 1.81 -29.70
CA ALA A 339 -25.35 1.71 -31.16
C ALA A 339 -26.11 0.44 -31.58
N THR A 340 -25.81 -0.69 -30.92
CA THR A 340 -26.47 -1.98 -31.16
C THR A 340 -27.95 -1.92 -30.80
N LEU A 341 -28.30 -1.40 -29.63
CA LEU A 341 -29.69 -1.20 -29.20
C LEU A 341 -30.46 -0.28 -30.15
N SER A 342 -29.81 0.78 -30.64
CA SER A 342 -30.42 1.67 -31.65
C SER A 342 -30.74 0.93 -32.95
N ARG A 343 -29.86 0.02 -33.38
CA ARG A 343 -30.09 -0.85 -34.56
C ARG A 343 -31.16 -1.90 -34.31
N VAL A 344 -31.25 -2.45 -33.10
CA VAL A 344 -32.33 -3.37 -32.69
C VAL A 344 -33.67 -2.63 -32.74
N LYS A 345 -33.74 -1.40 -32.22
CA LYS A 345 -34.94 -0.56 -32.27
C LYS A 345 -35.41 -0.30 -33.69
N THR A 346 -34.51 0.06 -34.61
CA THR A 346 -34.88 0.30 -36.03
C THR A 346 -35.32 -0.97 -36.75
N ASN A 347 -34.80 -2.13 -36.36
CA ASN A 347 -35.14 -3.44 -36.94
C ASN A 347 -36.06 -4.27 -36.03
N MET A 348 -36.79 -3.63 -35.10
CA MET A 348 -37.53 -4.30 -34.03
C MET A 348 -38.51 -5.36 -34.54
N LYS A 349 -39.10 -5.17 -35.73
CA LYS A 349 -40.02 -6.14 -36.32
C LYS A 349 -39.39 -7.54 -36.47
N VAL A 350 -38.12 -7.62 -36.88
CA VAL A 350 -37.41 -8.90 -37.10
C VAL A 350 -37.02 -9.52 -35.77
N PHE A 351 -36.45 -8.73 -34.86
CA PHE A 351 -36.08 -9.22 -33.53
C PHE A 351 -37.30 -9.71 -32.74
N HIS A 352 -38.38 -8.94 -32.73
CA HIS A 352 -39.61 -9.34 -32.05
C HIS A 352 -40.25 -10.57 -32.67
N GLN A 353 -40.15 -10.79 -33.99
CA GLN A 353 -40.61 -12.04 -34.60
C GLN A 353 -39.93 -13.24 -33.94
N ASN A 354 -38.60 -13.21 -33.83
CA ASN A 354 -37.84 -14.29 -33.21
C ASN A 354 -38.21 -14.47 -31.73
N TRP A 355 -38.35 -13.37 -30.97
CA TRP A 355 -38.72 -13.43 -29.55
C TRP A 355 -40.15 -13.96 -29.34
N PHE A 356 -41.07 -13.60 -30.23
CA PHE A 356 -42.45 -14.08 -30.19
C PHE A 356 -42.52 -15.57 -30.56
N ASP A 357 -41.75 -16.02 -31.57
CA ASP A 357 -41.68 -17.43 -31.96
C ASP A 357 -41.08 -18.29 -30.84
N GLU A 358 -40.03 -17.79 -30.16
CA GLU A 358 -39.47 -18.42 -28.97
C GLU A 358 -40.51 -18.53 -27.83
N ALA A 359 -41.23 -17.45 -27.54
CA ALA A 359 -42.30 -17.49 -26.53
C ALA A 359 -43.43 -18.45 -26.89
N CYS A 360 -43.78 -18.56 -28.18
CA CYS A 360 -44.74 -19.56 -28.65
C CYS A 360 -44.21 -20.99 -28.45
N ALA A 361 -42.93 -21.23 -28.69
CA ALA A 361 -42.30 -22.53 -28.45
C ALA A 361 -42.32 -22.90 -26.96
N VAL A 362 -41.98 -21.93 -26.08
CA VAL A 362 -42.09 -22.12 -24.62
C VAL A 362 -43.54 -22.40 -24.23
N ALA A 363 -44.50 -21.60 -24.68
CA ALA A 363 -45.92 -21.81 -24.40
C ALA A 363 -46.41 -23.19 -24.88
N GLN A 364 -45.97 -23.66 -26.05
CA GLN A 364 -46.28 -24.99 -26.56
C GLN A 364 -45.72 -26.11 -25.67
N SER A 365 -44.47 -25.99 -25.19
CA SER A 365 -43.89 -26.95 -24.25
C SER A 365 -44.69 -27.05 -22.94
N LEU A 366 -45.22 -25.92 -22.49
CA LEU A 366 -46.06 -25.80 -21.29
C LEU A 366 -47.55 -26.10 -21.54
N ARG A 367 -47.95 -26.39 -22.78
CA ARG A 367 -49.35 -26.62 -23.21
C ARG A 367 -50.28 -25.43 -22.96
N VAL A 368 -49.76 -24.22 -23.05
CA VAL A 368 -50.49 -22.94 -22.93
C VAL A 368 -50.98 -22.51 -24.32
N GLN A 369 -52.23 -22.04 -24.42
CA GLN A 369 -52.74 -21.46 -25.66
C GLN A 369 -52.28 -20.00 -25.78
N VAL A 370 -51.88 -19.60 -26.99
CA VAL A 370 -51.56 -18.21 -27.30
C VAL A 370 -52.88 -17.46 -27.49
N GLU A 371 -53.32 -16.74 -26.47
CA GLU A 371 -54.57 -15.96 -26.49
C GLU A 371 -54.35 -14.53 -27.03
N GLU A 372 -55.39 -13.95 -27.65
CA GLU A 372 -55.40 -12.53 -28.02
C GLU A 372 -55.56 -11.66 -26.76
N PRO A 373 -54.77 -10.59 -26.57
CA PRO A 373 -54.89 -9.73 -25.40
C PRO A 373 -56.30 -9.11 -25.30
N GLU A 374 -57.01 -9.36 -24.19
CA GLU A 374 -58.30 -8.73 -23.93
C GLU A 374 -58.11 -7.25 -23.54
N THR A 375 -58.21 -6.32 -24.50
CA THR A 375 -58.30 -4.88 -24.18
C THR A 375 -59.76 -4.46 -23.91
N PRO A 376 -60.12 -3.97 -22.71
CA PRO A 376 -61.51 -3.62 -22.36
C PRO A 376 -62.08 -2.33 -22.99
N SER A 377 -61.32 -1.62 -23.84
CA SER A 377 -61.63 -0.20 -24.13
C SER A 377 -61.38 0.29 -25.57
N GLN A 378 -61.25 -0.59 -26.57
CA GLN A 378 -61.16 -0.17 -27.99
C GLN A 378 -62.29 -0.76 -28.87
N PRO A 379 -62.85 0.02 -29.83
CA PRO A 379 -63.84 -0.48 -30.78
C PRO A 379 -63.25 -1.63 -31.61
N ARG A 380 -64.05 -2.67 -31.89
CA ARG A 380 -63.69 -3.92 -32.59
C ARG A 380 -63.17 -3.78 -34.04
N ASP A 381 -62.87 -2.57 -34.51
CA ASP A 381 -62.57 -2.28 -35.92
C ASP A 381 -61.08 -2.25 -36.30
N THR A 382 -60.17 -2.60 -35.38
CA THR A 382 -58.76 -2.85 -35.72
C THR A 382 -58.26 -4.14 -35.08
N MET A 383 -58.54 -5.26 -35.73
CA MET A 383 -57.96 -6.58 -35.44
C MET A 383 -56.42 -6.51 -35.56
N ARG A 384 -55.73 -6.14 -34.48
CA ARG A 384 -54.27 -6.11 -34.42
C ARG A 384 -53.80 -7.51 -33.98
N LYS A 385 -53.11 -8.24 -34.87
CA LYS A 385 -52.55 -9.57 -34.56
C LYS A 385 -51.76 -9.51 -33.22
N PRO A 386 -51.84 -10.53 -32.34
CA PRO A 386 -51.14 -10.56 -31.04
C PRO A 386 -49.68 -10.12 -31.11
N GLN A 387 -48.98 -10.58 -32.14
CA GLN A 387 -47.58 -10.23 -32.41
C GLN A 387 -47.35 -8.71 -32.57
N GLY A 388 -48.25 -7.99 -33.24
CA GLY A 388 -48.15 -6.54 -33.38
C GLY A 388 -48.35 -5.80 -32.06
N TYR A 389 -49.26 -6.31 -31.22
CA TYR A 389 -49.54 -5.77 -29.90
C TYR A 389 -48.33 -5.89 -28.97
N PHE A 390 -47.77 -7.09 -28.77
CA PHE A 390 -46.65 -7.31 -27.85
C PHE A 390 -45.38 -6.57 -28.27
N LYS A 391 -45.15 -6.43 -29.58
CA LYS A 391 -44.05 -5.62 -30.11
C LYS A 391 -44.16 -4.16 -29.65
N ASP A 392 -45.33 -3.55 -29.84
CA ASP A 392 -45.54 -2.13 -29.54
C ASP A 392 -45.72 -1.86 -28.04
N ALA A 393 -46.31 -2.81 -27.29
CA ALA A 393 -46.59 -2.67 -25.86
C ALA A 393 -45.44 -3.11 -24.93
N LEU A 394 -44.62 -4.07 -25.35
CA LEU A 394 -43.55 -4.65 -24.51
C LEU A 394 -42.15 -4.40 -25.10
N SER A 395 -41.88 -4.89 -26.32
CA SER A 395 -40.50 -4.91 -26.85
C SER A 395 -39.92 -3.53 -27.13
N ILE A 396 -40.70 -2.62 -27.72
CA ILE A 396 -40.23 -1.24 -27.97
C ILE A 396 -39.98 -0.50 -26.66
N PRO A 397 -40.94 -0.43 -25.71
CA PRO A 397 -40.71 0.24 -24.43
C PRO A 397 -39.55 -0.34 -23.62
N LEU A 398 -39.33 -1.66 -23.67
CA LEU A 398 -38.25 -2.30 -22.95
C LEU A 398 -36.87 -1.90 -23.49
N ILE A 399 -36.70 -1.88 -24.82
CA ILE A 399 -35.45 -1.40 -25.44
C ILE A 399 -35.23 0.09 -25.16
N ASP A 400 -36.29 0.90 -25.21
CA ASP A 400 -36.18 2.33 -24.90
C ASP A 400 -35.79 2.59 -23.44
N ASN A 401 -36.34 1.81 -22.51
CA ASN A 401 -35.96 1.85 -21.12
C ASN A 401 -34.50 1.43 -20.92
N LEU A 402 -34.05 0.34 -21.55
CA LEU A 402 -32.66 -0.10 -21.48
C LEU A 402 -31.69 0.96 -22.05
N MET A 403 -32.01 1.54 -23.20
CA MET A 403 -31.21 2.63 -23.78
C MET A 403 -31.12 3.84 -22.85
N THR A 404 -32.23 4.21 -22.21
CA THR A 404 -32.27 5.31 -21.23
C THR A 404 -31.46 4.96 -19.99
N ALA A 405 -31.62 3.76 -19.44
CA ALA A 405 -30.90 3.30 -18.27
C ALA A 405 -29.38 3.25 -18.52
N VAL A 406 -28.92 2.80 -19.68
CA VAL A 406 -27.49 2.80 -20.03
C VAL A 406 -26.95 4.23 -20.12
N LYS A 407 -27.72 5.19 -20.67
CA LYS A 407 -27.30 6.59 -20.74
C LYS A 407 -27.27 7.28 -19.37
N ASP A 408 -28.32 7.07 -18.58
CA ASP A 408 -28.49 7.73 -17.29
C ASP A 408 -27.49 7.20 -16.25
N HIS A 409 -27.26 5.88 -16.20
CA HIS A 409 -26.37 5.27 -15.21
C HIS A 409 -24.93 5.09 -15.69
N PHE A 410 -24.60 5.38 -16.95
CA PHE A 410 -23.22 5.47 -17.43
C PHE A 410 -23.01 6.81 -18.16
N SER A 411 -23.17 7.89 -17.40
CA SER A 411 -22.77 9.24 -17.83
C SER A 411 -21.26 9.30 -18.10
N ASP A 412 -20.79 10.35 -18.76
CA ASP A 412 -19.36 10.51 -19.02
C ASP A 412 -18.57 10.67 -17.71
N ASP A 413 -19.13 11.37 -16.73
CA ASP A 413 -18.57 11.46 -15.38
C ASP A 413 -18.48 10.09 -14.70
N HIS A 414 -19.53 9.25 -14.81
CA HIS A 414 -19.48 7.90 -14.23
C HIS A 414 -18.44 7.01 -14.91
N LYS A 415 -18.32 7.08 -16.24
CA LYS A 415 -17.29 6.33 -16.98
C LYS A 415 -15.89 6.77 -16.56
N GLU A 416 -15.68 8.07 -16.38
CA GLU A 416 -14.42 8.61 -15.89
C GLU A 416 -14.15 8.18 -14.44
N ALA A 417 -15.16 8.21 -13.58
CA ALA A 417 -15.03 7.70 -12.22
C ALA A 417 -14.63 6.22 -12.22
N LEU A 418 -15.36 5.34 -12.93
CA LEU A 418 -15.02 3.93 -13.05
C LEU A 418 -13.64 3.68 -13.68
N ASN A 419 -13.12 4.61 -14.47
CA ASN A 419 -11.76 4.52 -15.01
C ASN A 419 -10.68 4.55 -13.91
N PHE A 420 -10.95 5.16 -12.76
CA PHE A 420 -10.03 5.13 -11.61
C PHE A 420 -9.89 3.72 -11.00
N LEU A 421 -10.74 2.74 -11.34
CA LEU A 421 -10.48 1.32 -11.02
C LEU A 421 -9.20 0.79 -11.68
N SER A 422 -8.73 1.46 -12.75
CA SER A 422 -7.43 1.15 -13.36
C SER A 422 -6.23 1.53 -12.49
N LEU A 423 -6.43 2.28 -11.40
CA LEU A 423 -5.41 2.57 -10.38
C LEU A 423 -5.15 1.38 -9.46
N VAL A 424 -6.04 0.38 -9.39
CA VAL A 424 -5.78 -0.83 -8.59
C VAL A 424 -4.58 -1.58 -9.21
N PRO A 425 -3.57 -2.00 -8.44
CA PRO A 425 -2.31 -2.55 -8.95
C PRO A 425 -2.44 -3.67 -9.98
N CYS A 426 -3.38 -4.62 -9.78
CA CYS A 426 -3.65 -5.68 -10.74
C CYS A 426 -4.06 -5.13 -12.13
N SER A 427 -4.73 -3.98 -12.16
CA SER A 427 -5.17 -3.30 -13.38
C SER A 427 -4.06 -2.46 -14.00
N VAL A 428 -3.19 -1.84 -13.20
CA VAL A 428 -2.10 -0.96 -13.68
C VAL A 428 -1.14 -1.68 -14.62
N THR A 429 -0.88 -2.97 -14.36
CA THR A 429 0.04 -3.79 -15.15
C THR A 429 -0.50 -4.14 -16.54
N VAL A 430 -1.83 -4.24 -16.70
CA VAL A 430 -2.48 -4.81 -17.90
C VAL A 430 -3.32 -3.78 -18.68
N SER A 431 -3.71 -2.65 -18.07
CA SER A 431 -4.77 -1.80 -18.59
C SER A 431 -4.28 -0.64 -19.48
N TYR A 432 -4.73 -0.62 -20.74
CA TYR A 432 -4.63 0.57 -21.60
C TYR A 432 -5.49 1.74 -21.07
N MET A 433 -6.51 1.46 -20.26
CA MET A 433 -7.37 2.49 -19.66
C MET A 433 -6.57 3.39 -18.70
N PHE A 434 -5.51 2.85 -18.09
CA PHE A 434 -4.58 3.65 -17.30
C PHE A 434 -3.98 4.82 -18.09
N GLU A 435 -3.68 4.64 -19.39
CA GLU A 435 -3.14 5.72 -20.23
C GLU A 435 -4.14 6.86 -20.44
N SER A 436 -5.44 6.54 -20.45
CA SER A 436 -6.47 7.56 -20.61
C SER A 436 -6.55 8.53 -19.42
N LEU A 437 -6.09 8.10 -18.22
CA LEU A 437 -5.99 8.97 -17.05
C LEU A 437 -4.97 10.11 -17.21
N LYS A 438 -4.03 10.00 -18.16
CA LYS A 438 -3.03 11.05 -18.46
C LYS A 438 -3.54 12.14 -19.41
N SER A 439 -4.71 11.95 -20.01
CA SER A 439 -5.18 12.80 -21.12
C SER A 439 -5.74 14.14 -20.69
N LYS A 440 -6.27 14.24 -19.46
CA LYS A 440 -6.90 15.44 -18.91
C LYS A 440 -6.88 15.40 -17.37
N PRO A 441 -7.06 16.55 -16.69
CA PRO A 441 -7.19 16.59 -15.23
C PRO A 441 -8.32 15.68 -14.74
N PRO A 442 -8.16 15.04 -13.57
CA PRO A 442 -9.12 14.06 -13.08
C PRO A 442 -10.44 14.72 -12.66
N LEU A 443 -11.57 14.04 -12.89
CA LEU A 443 -12.91 14.47 -12.47
C LEU A 443 -12.99 15.05 -11.05
N TYR A 444 -12.31 14.42 -10.09
CA TYR A 444 -12.31 14.80 -8.68
C TYR A 444 -11.14 15.73 -8.29
N SER A 445 -10.64 16.56 -9.22
CA SER A 445 -9.47 17.44 -8.97
C SER A 445 -9.60 18.30 -7.71
N THR A 446 -10.80 18.78 -7.38
CA THR A 446 -11.04 19.62 -6.19
C THR A 446 -10.97 18.86 -4.86
N ASP A 447 -11.05 17.53 -4.91
CA ASP A 447 -10.96 16.66 -3.74
C ASP A 447 -9.51 16.21 -3.47
N LEU A 448 -8.63 16.38 -4.46
CA LEU A 448 -7.26 15.93 -4.39
C LEU A 448 -6.44 16.79 -3.41
N PRO A 449 -5.57 16.19 -2.58
CA PRO A 449 -4.68 16.93 -1.69
C PRO A 449 -3.67 17.80 -2.47
N ASP A 450 -3.22 17.33 -3.64
CA ASP A 450 -2.30 18.05 -4.52
C ASP A 450 -2.62 17.77 -6.01
N ALA A 451 -3.65 18.43 -6.52
CA ALA A 451 -4.13 18.22 -7.88
C ALA A 451 -3.06 18.51 -8.96
N ASP A 452 -2.14 19.45 -8.72
CA ASP A 452 -1.10 19.83 -9.67
C ASP A 452 -0.06 18.71 -9.83
N ASN A 453 0.20 17.95 -8.77
CA ASN A 453 1.12 16.82 -8.79
C ASN A 453 0.47 15.49 -9.25
N PHE A 454 -0.83 15.47 -9.54
CA PHE A 454 -1.56 14.25 -9.88
C PHE A 454 -0.90 13.43 -11.01
N PHE A 455 -0.47 14.07 -12.11
CA PHE A 455 0.11 13.36 -13.24
C PHE A 455 1.49 12.76 -12.91
N THR A 456 2.29 13.45 -12.10
CA THR A 456 3.58 12.97 -11.61
C THR A 456 3.38 11.75 -10.72
N GLU A 457 2.44 11.86 -9.78
CA GLU A 457 2.06 10.77 -8.87
C GLU A 457 1.54 9.55 -9.64
N LEU A 458 0.68 9.77 -10.64
CA LEU A 458 0.16 8.73 -11.53
C LEU A 458 1.30 8.02 -12.28
N CYS A 459 2.30 8.75 -12.78
CA CYS A 459 3.47 8.17 -13.41
C CYS A 459 4.27 7.29 -12.43
N CYS A 460 4.55 7.80 -11.22
CA CYS A 460 5.26 7.06 -10.18
C CYS A 460 4.53 5.79 -9.75
N TRP A 461 3.19 5.85 -9.69
CA TRP A 461 2.35 4.71 -9.35
C TRP A 461 2.43 3.62 -10.41
N ARG A 462 2.38 4.01 -11.68
CA ARG A 462 2.54 3.10 -12.82
C ARG A 462 3.88 2.37 -12.76
N VAL A 463 4.95 3.12 -12.52
CA VAL A 463 6.31 2.60 -12.39
C VAL A 463 6.36 1.52 -11.32
N LYS A 464 5.85 1.85 -10.11
CA LYS A 464 5.90 0.95 -8.96
C LYS A 464 5.31 -0.44 -9.24
N TRP A 465 4.20 -0.50 -9.97
CA TRP A 465 3.49 -1.76 -10.22
C TRP A 465 3.92 -2.47 -11.50
N LYS A 466 4.51 -1.76 -12.47
CA LYS A 466 5.10 -2.40 -13.66
C LYS A 466 6.44 -3.07 -13.39
N THR A 467 7.16 -2.68 -12.34
CA THR A 467 8.52 -3.17 -12.03
C THR A 467 8.57 -4.32 -11.01
N LYS A 468 7.46 -4.71 -10.38
CA LYS A 468 7.42 -5.77 -9.35
C LYS A 468 6.97 -7.12 -9.93
N VAL A 469 7.88 -8.09 -10.00
CA VAL A 469 7.60 -9.47 -10.49
C VAL A 469 7.41 -10.48 -9.34
N THR A 470 7.78 -10.15 -8.10
CA THR A 470 7.95 -11.13 -7.01
C THR A 470 7.10 -10.91 -5.75
N LEU A 471 6.20 -9.92 -5.71
CA LEU A 471 5.26 -9.70 -4.60
C LEU A 471 3.82 -9.93 -5.07
N THR A 472 2.95 -10.42 -4.18
CA THR A 472 1.50 -10.50 -4.40
C THR A 472 0.96 -9.12 -4.76
N ILE A 473 0.55 -8.94 -6.03
CA ILE A 473 -0.02 -7.69 -6.54
C ILE A 473 -1.44 -7.56 -5.97
N PRO A 474 -1.77 -6.45 -5.27
CA PRO A 474 -3.12 -6.23 -4.79
C PRO A 474 -4.14 -6.20 -5.94
N ASP A 475 -5.20 -6.98 -5.78
CA ASP A 475 -6.29 -7.12 -6.73
C ASP A 475 -7.58 -6.41 -6.29
N THR A 476 -7.59 -5.85 -5.08
CA THR A 476 -8.72 -5.12 -4.49
C THR A 476 -8.33 -3.71 -4.06
N ILE A 477 -9.32 -2.82 -3.95
CA ILE A 477 -9.09 -1.46 -3.45
C ILE A 477 -8.72 -1.53 -1.96
N PHE A 478 -9.38 -2.38 -1.18
CA PHE A 478 -9.10 -2.59 0.24
C PHE A 478 -7.63 -2.96 0.51
N HIS A 479 -7.09 -3.92 -0.24
CA HIS A 479 -5.66 -4.28 -0.11
C HIS A 479 -4.74 -3.18 -0.62
N THR A 480 -5.17 -2.39 -1.61
CA THR A 480 -4.38 -1.29 -2.16
C THR A 480 -4.27 -0.12 -1.20
N LEU A 481 -5.37 0.27 -0.54
CA LEU A 481 -5.39 1.38 0.42
C LEU A 481 -4.47 1.11 1.62
N ARG A 482 -4.35 -0.15 2.03
CA ARG A 482 -3.51 -0.62 3.13
C ARG A 482 -2.03 -0.81 2.81
N LEU A 483 -1.62 -0.49 1.59
CA LEU A 483 -0.22 -0.62 1.25
C LEU A 483 0.62 0.42 2.00
N PRO A 484 1.79 0.05 2.54
CA PRO A 484 2.68 1.01 3.21
C PRO A 484 3.07 2.20 2.33
N VAL A 485 3.12 1.98 1.00
CA VAL A 485 3.44 3.05 0.05
C VAL A 485 2.34 4.12 -0.05
N MET A 486 1.11 3.82 0.33
CA MET A 486 -0.04 4.63 -0.04
C MET A 486 0.00 6.03 0.61
N GLN A 487 0.82 6.22 1.64
CA GLN A 487 1.16 7.51 2.23
C GLN A 487 1.89 8.47 1.27
N TYR A 488 2.61 7.97 0.26
CA TYR A 488 3.31 8.78 -0.75
C TYR A 488 2.42 9.10 -1.97
N PHE A 489 1.23 8.49 -2.02
CA PHE A 489 0.32 8.54 -3.15
C PHE A 489 -1.03 9.13 -2.70
N GLY A 490 -0.99 10.37 -2.20
CA GLY A 490 -2.14 11.05 -1.61
C GLY A 490 -3.30 11.29 -2.59
N ASN A 491 -3.03 11.62 -3.86
CA ASN A 491 -4.08 11.81 -4.85
C ASN A 491 -4.72 10.47 -5.25
N ILE A 492 -3.91 9.43 -5.43
CA ILE A 492 -4.39 8.09 -5.77
C ILE A 492 -5.16 7.49 -4.61
N ASN A 493 -4.69 7.66 -3.37
CA ASN A 493 -5.41 7.28 -2.15
C ASN A 493 -6.81 7.92 -2.16
N THR A 494 -6.89 9.24 -2.33
CA THR A 494 -8.17 9.96 -2.39
C THR A 494 -9.10 9.41 -3.48
N LEU A 495 -8.60 9.19 -4.69
CA LEU A 495 -9.40 8.63 -5.78
C LEU A 495 -9.89 7.21 -5.47
N LEU A 496 -9.05 6.35 -4.91
CA LEU A 496 -9.43 4.99 -4.50
C LEU A 496 -10.45 5.00 -3.36
N ARG A 497 -10.36 5.93 -2.41
CA ARG A 497 -11.39 6.13 -1.37
C ARG A 497 -12.71 6.60 -1.96
N ILE A 498 -12.69 7.48 -2.97
CA ILE A 498 -13.91 7.85 -3.72
C ILE A 498 -14.50 6.62 -4.45
N MET A 499 -13.65 5.81 -5.10
CA MET A 499 -14.11 4.57 -5.75
C MET A 499 -14.74 3.59 -4.78
N SER A 500 -14.23 3.52 -3.56
CA SER A 500 -14.74 2.64 -2.50
C SER A 500 -16.17 3.00 -2.07
N VAL A 501 -16.58 4.27 -2.22
CA VAL A 501 -17.92 4.73 -1.83
C VAL A 501 -18.91 4.78 -2.99
N LEU A 502 -18.47 4.69 -4.25
CA LEU A 502 -19.40 4.70 -5.39
C LEU A 502 -20.34 3.49 -5.36
N PRO A 503 -21.67 3.66 -5.50
CA PRO A 503 -22.60 2.53 -5.41
C PRO A 503 -22.34 1.43 -6.45
N SER A 504 -21.81 1.77 -7.62
CA SER A 504 -21.54 0.86 -8.73
C SER A 504 -20.31 -0.03 -8.56
N THR A 505 -19.40 0.28 -7.63
CA THR A 505 -18.24 -0.57 -7.34
C THR A 505 -18.65 -1.69 -6.40
N ALA A 506 -18.10 -2.89 -6.59
CA ALA A 506 -18.38 -4.03 -5.73
C ALA A 506 -18.04 -3.71 -4.27
N LEU A 507 -18.90 -4.11 -3.34
CA LEU A 507 -18.62 -4.02 -1.91
C LEU A 507 -17.71 -5.20 -1.54
N GLU A 508 -16.43 -4.91 -1.26
CA GLU A 508 -15.42 -5.92 -1.00
C GLU A 508 -15.66 -6.61 0.36
N ASP A 509 -15.49 -7.94 0.42
CA ASP A 509 -15.61 -8.67 1.67
C ASP A 509 -14.35 -8.45 2.53
N CYS A 510 -14.44 -7.46 3.40
CA CYS A 510 -13.38 -7.08 4.34
C CYS A 510 -13.53 -7.80 5.69
N GLY A 511 -14.30 -8.89 5.77
CA GLY A 511 -14.66 -9.57 7.03
C GLY A 511 -15.75 -8.86 7.84
N ALA A 512 -16.32 -7.75 7.33
CA ALA A 512 -17.43 -7.05 7.93
C ALA A 512 -18.79 -7.65 7.53
N LYS A 513 -19.80 -7.49 8.39
CA LYS A 513 -21.16 -7.98 8.09
C LYS A 513 -21.77 -7.19 6.93
N MET A 514 -22.19 -7.89 5.88
CA MET A 514 -22.90 -7.30 4.74
C MET A 514 -24.35 -6.94 5.10
N ARG A 515 -24.57 -5.73 5.64
CA ARG A 515 -25.87 -5.30 6.20
C ARG A 515 -27.01 -5.30 5.19
N HIS A 516 -26.74 -5.01 3.91
CA HIS A 516 -27.75 -5.15 2.85
C HIS A 516 -28.22 -6.61 2.71
N LYS A 517 -27.31 -7.59 2.73
CA LYS A 517 -27.66 -9.02 2.71
C LYS A 517 -28.45 -9.43 3.95
N MET A 518 -28.05 -8.95 5.14
CA MET A 518 -28.81 -9.16 6.37
C MET A 518 -30.23 -8.57 6.28
N PHE A 519 -30.40 -7.41 5.66
CA PHE A 519 -31.71 -6.81 5.41
C PHE A 519 -32.55 -7.65 4.43
N GLN A 520 -31.96 -8.16 3.35
CA GLN A 520 -32.66 -9.09 2.44
C GLN A 520 -33.09 -10.37 3.16
N GLU A 521 -32.23 -10.93 4.02
CA GLU A 521 -32.54 -12.11 4.82
C GLU A 521 -33.66 -11.82 5.85
N TYR A 522 -33.64 -10.65 6.50
CA TYR A 522 -34.74 -10.20 7.35
C TYR A 522 -36.07 -10.13 6.60
N LEU A 523 -36.09 -9.54 5.39
CA LEU A 523 -37.28 -9.49 4.56
C LEU A 523 -37.74 -10.89 4.10
N LYS A 524 -36.84 -11.87 4.04
CA LYS A 524 -37.17 -13.25 3.69
C LYS A 524 -37.76 -14.03 4.87
N ASN A 525 -37.23 -13.80 6.06
CA ASN A 525 -37.53 -14.62 7.25
C ASN A 525 -38.64 -14.05 8.13
N THR A 526 -38.97 -12.76 8.00
CA THR A 526 -39.99 -12.08 8.83
C THR A 526 -41.23 -11.77 7.99
N SER A 527 -42.44 -12.07 8.48
CA SER A 527 -43.70 -11.72 7.82
C SER A 527 -43.89 -10.19 7.74
N PRO A 528 -44.46 -9.63 6.64
CA PRO A 528 -44.69 -8.19 6.53
C PRO A 528 -45.44 -7.55 7.71
N LYS A 529 -46.40 -8.25 8.31
CA LYS A 529 -47.20 -7.76 9.44
C LYS A 529 -46.40 -7.58 10.73
N ASP A 530 -45.32 -8.33 10.86
CA ASP A 530 -44.44 -8.35 12.04
C ASP A 530 -43.21 -7.44 11.85
N ARG A 531 -43.06 -6.83 10.67
CA ARG A 531 -41.96 -5.91 10.40
C ARG A 531 -42.29 -4.51 10.88
N SER A 532 -41.33 -3.84 11.49
CA SER A 532 -41.36 -2.39 11.71
C SER A 532 -40.02 -1.74 11.37
N PRO A 533 -39.99 -0.43 11.06
CA PRO A 533 -38.76 0.30 10.79
C PRO A 533 -37.71 0.15 11.91
N CYS A 534 -38.14 0.30 13.16
CA CYS A 534 -37.27 0.23 14.34
C CYS A 534 -36.65 -1.17 14.51
N LEU A 535 -37.45 -2.23 14.42
CA LEU A 535 -36.94 -3.61 14.55
C LEU A 535 -36.02 -3.98 13.38
N ALA A 536 -36.31 -3.52 12.17
CA ALA A 536 -35.44 -3.72 11.02
C ALA A 536 -34.07 -3.05 11.24
N MET A 537 -34.05 -1.79 11.70
CA MET A 537 -32.82 -1.08 12.04
C MET A 537 -32.01 -1.81 13.12
N LEU A 538 -32.66 -2.26 14.20
CA LEU A 538 -31.98 -2.93 15.30
C LEU A 538 -31.46 -4.32 14.91
N GLN A 539 -32.23 -5.11 14.18
CA GLN A 539 -31.81 -6.44 13.75
C GLN A 539 -30.68 -6.37 12.71
N VAL A 540 -30.78 -5.42 11.77
CA VAL A 540 -29.79 -5.29 10.70
C VAL A 540 -28.56 -4.54 11.16
N GLY A 541 -28.68 -3.40 11.83
CA GLY A 541 -27.60 -2.45 12.08
C GLY A 541 -26.87 -2.58 13.41
N THR A 542 -27.46 -3.24 14.42
CA THR A 542 -26.82 -3.33 15.76
C THR A 542 -25.54 -4.15 15.71
N ASP A 543 -24.50 -3.65 16.39
CA ASP A 543 -23.37 -4.43 16.86
C ASP A 543 -23.24 -4.25 18.38
N PHE A 544 -23.66 -5.25 19.16
CA PHE A 544 -23.66 -5.13 20.62
C PHE A 544 -22.26 -4.95 21.22
N ASN A 545 -21.19 -5.38 20.55
CA ASN A 545 -19.83 -5.14 21.04
C ASN A 545 -19.47 -3.64 21.03
N ARG A 546 -20.05 -2.90 20.08
CA ARG A 546 -19.81 -1.46 19.89
C ARG A 546 -20.90 -0.60 20.56
N ASP A 547 -22.15 -1.00 20.43
CA ASP A 547 -23.31 -0.14 20.68
C ASP A 547 -23.87 -0.27 22.10
N LEU A 548 -23.72 -1.44 22.75
CA LEU A 548 -24.45 -1.78 23.97
C LEU A 548 -24.17 -0.81 25.14
N ASP A 549 -22.91 -0.42 25.34
CA ASP A 549 -22.54 0.53 26.39
C ASP A 549 -23.19 1.91 26.19
N ARG A 550 -23.23 2.39 24.93
CA ARG A 550 -23.88 3.65 24.56
C ARG A 550 -25.39 3.54 24.69
N MET A 551 -25.98 2.40 24.31
CA MET A 551 -27.41 2.11 24.45
C MET A 551 -27.83 2.19 25.92
N VAL A 552 -27.15 1.47 26.81
CA VAL A 552 -27.42 1.51 28.26
C VAL A 552 -27.29 2.92 28.81
N THR A 553 -26.22 3.63 28.43
CA THR A 553 -25.99 5.01 28.91
C THR A 553 -27.11 5.96 28.47
N GLN A 554 -27.59 5.86 27.23
CA GLN A 554 -28.71 6.69 26.77
C GLN A 554 -30.05 6.25 27.33
N CYS A 555 -30.31 4.95 27.49
CA CYS A 555 -31.52 4.46 28.16
C CYS A 555 -31.57 4.92 29.62
N LEU A 556 -30.46 4.93 30.36
CA LEU A 556 -30.41 5.51 31.71
C LEU A 556 -30.71 7.01 31.73
N LYS A 557 -30.40 7.74 30.65
CA LYS A 557 -30.66 9.17 30.53
C LYS A 557 -32.11 9.47 30.13
N VAL A 558 -32.69 8.69 29.23
CA VAL A 558 -33.99 8.96 28.60
C VAL A 558 -35.13 8.16 29.25
N THR A 559 -34.90 6.87 29.53
CA THR A 559 -35.90 5.92 30.04
C THR A 559 -35.39 5.08 31.24
N PRO A 560 -34.88 5.70 32.32
CA PRO A 560 -34.22 4.98 33.43
C PRO A 560 -35.13 3.96 34.13
N GLN A 561 -36.38 4.34 34.42
CA GLN A 561 -37.34 3.48 35.14
C GLN A 561 -37.72 2.24 34.32
N THR A 562 -37.84 2.41 33.00
CA THR A 562 -38.13 1.30 32.09
C THR A 562 -36.95 0.33 32.02
N LEU A 563 -35.72 0.84 31.93
CA LEU A 563 -34.52 0.00 31.89
C LEU A 563 -34.33 -0.81 33.18
N GLU A 564 -34.57 -0.20 34.34
CA GLU A 564 -34.60 -0.89 35.64
C GLU A 564 -35.68 -2.00 35.64
N GLY A 565 -36.88 -1.71 35.11
CA GLY A 565 -37.94 -2.70 34.93
C GLY A 565 -37.56 -3.88 34.03
N ILE A 566 -36.83 -3.64 32.93
CA ILE A 566 -36.29 -4.70 32.04
C ILE A 566 -35.27 -5.57 32.79
N CYS A 567 -34.42 -4.96 33.63
CA CYS A 567 -33.44 -5.68 34.45
C CYS A 567 -34.12 -6.61 35.46
N LEU A 568 -35.11 -6.08 36.19
CA LEU A 568 -35.90 -6.84 37.15
C LEU A 568 -36.69 -7.98 36.49
N ASP A 569 -37.26 -7.75 35.31
CA ASP A 569 -37.94 -8.79 34.52
C ASP A 569 -36.98 -9.94 34.18
N LYS A 570 -35.77 -9.63 33.71
CA LYS A 570 -34.77 -10.65 33.39
C LYS A 570 -34.28 -11.40 34.63
N GLU A 571 -34.01 -10.70 35.73
CA GLU A 571 -33.60 -11.32 37.00
C GLU A 571 -34.66 -12.26 37.54
N SER A 572 -35.94 -11.89 37.47
CA SER A 572 -37.05 -12.75 37.86
C SER A 572 -37.11 -14.04 37.01
N LYS A 573 -36.92 -13.93 35.69
CA LYS A 573 -36.89 -15.08 34.76
C LYS A 573 -35.68 -15.99 34.96
N THR A 574 -34.53 -15.44 35.36
CA THR A 574 -33.34 -16.22 35.69
C THR A 574 -33.45 -16.92 37.04
N LEU A 575 -34.08 -16.28 38.04
CA LEU A 575 -34.40 -16.90 39.34
C LEU A 575 -35.36 -18.10 39.18
N MET A 576 -36.38 -17.98 38.34
CA MET A 576 -37.31 -19.08 38.04
C MET A 576 -36.58 -20.26 37.37
N ARG A 577 -35.72 -19.98 36.37
CA ARG A 577 -34.93 -21.00 35.65
C ARG A 577 -33.85 -21.67 36.52
N ASN A 578 -33.32 -20.98 37.51
CA ASN A 578 -32.36 -21.55 38.47
C ASN A 578 -33.05 -22.41 39.55
N SER A 579 -34.35 -22.20 39.81
CA SER A 579 -35.11 -23.09 40.70
C SER A 579 -35.37 -24.46 40.06
N GLU A 580 -35.39 -24.55 38.74
CA GLU A 580 -35.57 -25.80 37.98
C GLU A 580 -34.27 -26.62 37.82
N ASN A 581 -33.10 -25.99 37.97
CA ASN A 581 -31.80 -26.65 37.78
C ASN A 581 -31.13 -27.14 39.08
N ASN A 582 -31.76 -26.99 40.25
CA ASN A 582 -31.22 -27.43 41.55
C ASN A 582 -31.56 -28.90 41.87
N MET A 583 -31.29 -29.82 40.94
CA MET A 583 -31.12 -31.24 41.24
C MET A 583 -29.93 -31.81 40.47
N GLU A 584 -28.71 -31.53 40.95
CA GLU A 584 -27.57 -32.45 40.84
C GLU A 584 -26.45 -31.97 41.79
N VAL A 585 -25.98 -32.85 42.67
CA VAL A 585 -24.99 -32.58 43.73
C VAL A 585 -23.79 -33.53 43.56
N ASP A 586 -22.60 -32.90 43.57
CA ASP A 586 -21.24 -33.32 43.96
C ASP A 586 -20.58 -34.62 43.43
N HIS A 587 -19.29 -34.48 43.08
CA HIS A 587 -18.21 -34.99 43.94
C HIS A 587 -16.81 -34.38 43.65
N LEU A 588 -16.12 -34.12 44.76
CA LEU A 588 -14.78 -33.58 45.03
C LEU A 588 -13.59 -34.39 44.47
N LYS A 589 -12.42 -33.74 44.29
CA LYS A 589 -11.13 -34.11 44.95
C LYS A 589 -9.95 -33.14 44.71
N ASP A 590 -9.17 -32.98 45.78
CA ASP A 590 -7.96 -32.18 46.04
C ASP A 590 -6.61 -32.82 45.61
N GLU A 591 -5.54 -32.03 45.80
CA GLU A 591 -4.08 -32.31 46.05
C GLU A 591 -3.11 -31.96 44.89
N ALA A 592 -2.27 -30.90 44.97
CA ALA A 592 -0.95 -30.71 45.66
C ALA A 592 0.24 -31.37 44.89
N GLU A 593 1.49 -30.91 44.78
CA GLU A 593 2.34 -29.84 45.34
C GLU A 593 3.67 -29.78 44.51
N GLU A 594 4.44 -28.68 44.62
CA GLU A 594 5.84 -28.50 44.14
C GLU A 594 6.87 -29.34 44.91
N LEU A 595 8.10 -29.49 44.39
CA LEU A 595 9.36 -29.47 45.17
C LEU A 595 10.62 -29.35 44.28
N MET A 596 11.37 -28.26 44.45
CA MET A 596 12.82 -28.14 44.20
C MET A 596 13.59 -28.69 45.42
N ILE A 597 14.88 -29.08 45.28
CA ILE A 597 16.00 -28.74 46.19
C ILE A 597 17.34 -29.50 45.92
N GLN A 598 18.40 -28.69 45.74
CA GLN A 598 19.82 -28.76 46.17
C GLN A 598 20.96 -29.54 45.45
N GLN A 599 22.03 -28.74 45.21
CA GLN A 599 23.46 -28.97 44.90
C GLN A 599 24.26 -29.49 46.14
N PRO A 600 25.62 -29.36 46.30
CA PRO A 600 26.81 -29.16 45.42
C PRO A 600 27.99 -30.11 45.77
N VAL A 601 29.20 -29.92 45.19
CA VAL A 601 30.52 -29.73 45.90
C VAL A 601 31.71 -29.77 44.93
N ASP A 602 32.28 -28.58 44.70
CA ASP A 602 33.67 -28.09 44.83
C ASP A 602 34.98 -28.91 44.63
N ALA A 603 35.86 -28.26 43.85
CA ALA A 603 37.19 -27.72 44.20
C ALA A 603 38.53 -28.41 43.78
N THR A 604 39.49 -27.48 43.56
CA THR A 604 40.98 -27.52 43.55
C THR A 604 41.72 -27.89 42.27
N GLU A 605 42.86 -27.29 41.89
CA GLU A 605 43.56 -25.99 42.09
C GLU A 605 44.91 -26.12 41.33
N ASP A 606 45.48 -24.99 40.88
CA ASP A 606 46.92 -24.68 40.72
C ASP A 606 47.79 -25.47 39.68
N GLN A 607 48.79 -24.92 38.97
CA GLN A 607 49.68 -23.78 39.21
C GLN A 607 50.55 -23.42 37.98
N ASP A 608 50.97 -22.15 37.92
CA ASP A 608 52.00 -21.48 37.08
C ASP A 608 53.40 -22.14 37.07
N VAL A 609 54.21 -21.93 36.01
CA VAL A 609 55.62 -21.41 36.09
C VAL A 609 56.04 -20.71 34.77
N ARG A 610 56.76 -19.60 34.96
CA ARG A 610 57.25 -18.55 34.05
C ARG A 610 58.66 -18.74 33.43
N LEU A 611 58.86 -18.04 32.30
CA LEU A 611 60.05 -17.28 31.80
C LEU A 611 61.32 -18.00 31.28
N ALA A 612 61.76 -17.66 30.06
CA ALA A 612 62.79 -16.64 29.77
C ALA A 612 63.23 -16.61 28.28
N GLU A 613 63.73 -15.45 27.87
CA GLU A 613 63.99 -14.88 26.53
C GLU A 613 65.18 -15.48 25.75
N GLU A 614 65.20 -15.31 24.41
CA GLU A 614 66.18 -14.45 23.69
C GLU A 614 66.18 -14.65 22.15
N ASN A 615 65.92 -13.54 21.44
CA ASN A 615 66.45 -13.03 20.16
C ASN A 615 66.92 -13.96 19.01
N GLY A 616 66.33 -13.77 17.82
CA GLY A 616 66.88 -14.19 16.52
C GLY A 616 66.03 -13.72 15.32
N HIS A 617 66.68 -13.20 14.26
CA HIS A 617 66.10 -12.45 13.13
C HIS A 617 65.08 -13.20 12.26
N ALA A 618 63.98 -12.53 11.90
CA ALA A 618 62.87 -13.03 11.09
C ALA A 618 63.18 -12.97 9.57
N GLY A 619 63.11 -14.13 8.91
CA GLY A 619 62.89 -14.28 7.47
C GLY A 619 61.42 -14.62 7.21
N ASP A 620 60.88 -14.17 6.09
CA ASP A 620 59.53 -13.63 6.00
C ASP A 620 58.44 -14.64 5.58
N ASN A 621 57.69 -15.18 6.54
CA ASN A 621 56.49 -16.01 6.31
C ASN A 621 55.28 -15.17 5.78
N GLN A 622 55.42 -13.84 5.68
CA GLN A 622 54.34 -12.93 5.28
C GLN A 622 53.86 -13.19 3.85
N GLN A 623 54.75 -13.39 2.88
CA GLN A 623 54.37 -13.62 1.47
C GLN A 623 53.53 -14.90 1.27
N SER A 624 53.88 -15.96 2.01
CA SER A 624 53.13 -17.21 2.01
C SER A 624 51.74 -17.04 2.65
N LEU A 625 51.64 -16.25 3.73
CA LEU A 625 50.36 -15.90 4.36
C LEU A 625 49.48 -15.05 3.44
N GLU A 626 50.05 -14.05 2.75
CA GLU A 626 49.32 -13.23 1.77
C GLU A 626 48.70 -14.11 0.67
N THR A 627 49.46 -15.09 0.17
CA THR A 627 48.99 -16.03 -0.85
C THR A 627 47.83 -16.89 -0.32
N VAL A 628 47.97 -17.45 0.89
CA VAL A 628 46.91 -18.26 1.52
C VAL A 628 45.63 -17.46 1.77
N PHE A 629 45.76 -16.23 2.28
CA PHE A 629 44.62 -15.36 2.58
C PHE A 629 43.89 -14.90 1.32
N ARG A 630 44.63 -14.55 0.26
CA ARG A 630 44.04 -14.22 -1.03
C ARG A 630 43.28 -15.41 -1.63
N LEU A 631 43.82 -16.63 -1.54
CA LEU A 631 43.15 -17.85 -2.03
C LEU A 631 41.89 -18.18 -1.24
N ALA A 632 41.92 -18.05 0.10
CA ALA A 632 40.74 -18.24 0.94
C ALA A 632 39.61 -17.27 0.57
N ALA A 633 39.95 -16.00 0.38
CA ALA A 633 38.98 -14.99 -0.04
C ALA A 633 38.40 -15.28 -1.44
N LEU A 634 39.23 -15.73 -2.40
CA LEU A 634 38.81 -16.08 -3.76
C LEU A 634 37.81 -17.25 -3.76
N LEU A 635 38.08 -18.30 -2.99
CA LEU A 635 37.25 -19.50 -2.90
C LEU A 635 35.89 -19.21 -2.27
N ALA A 636 35.88 -18.43 -1.20
CA ALA A 636 34.64 -18.05 -0.54
C ALA A 636 33.72 -17.22 -1.45
N LYS A 637 34.28 -16.29 -2.24
CA LYS A 637 33.49 -15.50 -3.20
C LYS A 637 32.87 -16.33 -4.33
N LYS A 638 33.50 -17.43 -4.74
CA LYS A 638 32.94 -18.38 -5.74
C LYS A 638 31.84 -19.30 -5.17
N ASN A 639 31.56 -19.24 -3.86
CA ASN A 639 30.50 -19.98 -3.19
C ASN A 639 30.58 -21.52 -3.34
N GLY A 640 31.79 -22.07 -3.49
CA GLY A 640 32.04 -23.51 -3.65
C GLY A 640 33.12 -24.02 -2.70
N SER A 641 33.07 -25.31 -2.35
CA SER A 641 34.21 -25.98 -1.70
C SER A 641 35.33 -26.22 -2.72
N LEU A 642 36.56 -26.45 -2.26
CA LEU A 642 37.66 -26.92 -3.12
C LEU A 642 37.29 -28.20 -3.91
N ALA A 643 36.32 -28.98 -3.41
CA ALA A 643 35.78 -30.17 -4.05
C ALA A 643 34.76 -29.90 -5.18
N ASP A 644 34.18 -28.69 -5.24
CA ASP A 644 33.07 -28.33 -6.14
C ASP A 644 33.54 -27.51 -7.37
N ILE A 645 34.82 -27.13 -7.41
CA ILE A 645 35.43 -26.32 -8.46
C ILE A 645 35.90 -27.22 -9.61
N ALA A 646 35.89 -26.71 -10.84
CA ALA A 646 36.38 -27.45 -12.01
C ALA A 646 37.80 -28.01 -11.78
N THR A 647 38.08 -29.21 -12.28
CA THR A 647 39.36 -29.93 -12.06
C THR A 647 40.57 -29.08 -12.45
N ASP A 648 40.46 -28.33 -13.55
CA ASP A 648 41.56 -27.53 -14.09
C ASP A 648 41.87 -26.29 -13.23
N GLU A 649 40.85 -25.67 -12.61
CA GLU A 649 41.02 -24.55 -11.68
C GLU A 649 41.55 -25.04 -10.32
N THR A 650 41.15 -26.23 -9.89
CA THR A 650 41.61 -26.84 -8.63
C THR A 650 43.10 -27.19 -8.69
N GLU A 651 43.58 -27.70 -9.84
CA GLU A 651 45.01 -27.97 -10.05
C GLU A 651 45.85 -26.68 -9.98
N ALA A 652 45.36 -25.57 -10.53
CA ALA A 652 46.04 -24.26 -10.46
C ALA A 652 46.15 -23.74 -9.02
N ILE A 653 45.08 -23.86 -8.21
CA ILE A 653 45.07 -23.46 -6.80
C ILE A 653 46.03 -24.33 -5.98
N VAL A 654 46.03 -25.65 -6.20
CA VAL A 654 46.96 -26.57 -5.52
C VAL A 654 48.42 -26.28 -5.90
N GLN A 655 48.68 -25.93 -7.15
CA GLN A 655 50.00 -25.53 -7.62
C GLN A 655 50.46 -24.23 -6.95
N GLU A 656 49.58 -23.24 -6.80
CA GLU A 656 49.88 -21.96 -6.16
C GLU A 656 50.16 -22.12 -4.66
N ILE A 657 49.40 -22.98 -3.97
CA ILE A 657 49.66 -23.37 -2.56
C ILE A 657 51.03 -24.07 -2.44
N GLY A 658 51.40 -24.92 -3.41
CA GLY A 658 52.70 -25.60 -3.44
C GLY A 658 53.91 -24.69 -3.66
N MET A 659 53.69 -23.43 -4.04
CA MET A 659 54.73 -22.41 -4.19
C MET A 659 54.98 -21.61 -2.90
N CYS A 660 54.16 -21.80 -1.86
CA CYS A 660 54.38 -21.18 -0.55
C CYS A 660 55.62 -21.77 0.13
N HIS A 661 56.44 -20.91 0.74
CA HIS A 661 57.61 -21.32 1.51
C HIS A 661 57.43 -20.91 2.97
N TRP A 662 57.57 -21.88 3.89
CA TRP A 662 57.38 -21.68 5.32
C TRP A 662 58.69 -21.97 6.06
N LEU A 663 59.20 -20.99 6.81
CA LEU A 663 60.42 -21.17 7.61
C LEU A 663 60.10 -21.85 8.94
N GLY A 664 60.63 -23.07 9.15
CA GLY A 664 60.97 -23.54 10.50
C GLY A 664 60.90 -25.05 10.80
N ALA A 665 61.77 -25.86 10.19
CA ALA A 665 62.04 -27.25 10.60
C ALA A 665 62.82 -27.41 11.94
N GLU A 666 63.02 -26.33 12.72
CA GLU A 666 63.77 -26.38 13.98
C GLU A 666 62.99 -25.79 15.18
N GLY A 667 61.93 -26.50 15.61
CA GLY A 667 61.56 -26.69 17.03
C GLY A 667 61.20 -25.52 17.95
N LYS A 668 61.41 -24.25 17.59
CA LYS A 668 61.04 -23.05 18.39
C LYS A 668 60.77 -21.83 17.48
N GLY A 669 59.81 -21.94 16.57
CA GLY A 669 59.38 -20.82 15.71
C GLY A 669 57.98 -20.34 16.08
N LYS A 670 57.88 -19.40 17.02
CA LYS A 670 56.65 -18.59 17.19
C LYS A 670 56.51 -17.72 15.94
N LEU A 671 55.30 -17.51 15.41
CA LEU A 671 55.11 -16.37 14.50
C LEU A 671 55.50 -15.11 15.27
N ASN A 672 56.49 -14.37 14.79
CA ASN A 672 56.76 -13.00 15.26
C ASN A 672 55.87 -11.99 14.51
N ILE A 673 54.66 -12.40 14.12
CA ILE A 673 53.66 -11.55 13.47
C ILE A 673 52.57 -11.28 14.52
N GLY A 674 52.36 -10.00 14.83
CA GLY A 674 51.34 -9.58 15.79
C GLY A 674 49.92 -9.68 15.22
N GLU A 675 48.91 -9.67 16.09
CA GLU A 675 47.49 -9.72 15.71
C GLU A 675 47.10 -8.62 14.69
N ALA A 676 47.66 -7.41 14.85
CA ALA A 676 47.43 -6.29 13.94
C ALA A 676 47.98 -6.54 12.53
N GLU A 677 49.11 -7.26 12.42
CA GLU A 677 49.75 -7.55 11.14
C GLU A 677 49.02 -8.69 10.42
N ILE A 678 48.52 -9.70 11.15
CA ILE A 678 47.63 -10.74 10.57
C ILE A 678 46.35 -10.09 10.02
N ALA A 679 45.73 -9.18 10.78
CA ALA A 679 44.53 -8.47 10.34
C ALA A 679 44.78 -7.63 9.07
N MET A 680 45.93 -6.94 8.99
CA MET A 680 46.34 -6.18 7.81
C MET A 680 46.52 -7.09 6.58
N LEU A 681 47.13 -8.27 6.73
CA LEU A 681 47.33 -9.21 5.62
C LEU A 681 46.01 -9.83 5.13
N LEU A 682 45.08 -10.13 6.03
CA LEU A 682 43.73 -10.58 5.68
C LEU A 682 42.94 -9.50 4.93
N THR A 683 42.98 -8.25 5.42
CA THR A 683 42.39 -7.09 4.76
C THR A 683 42.97 -6.89 3.35
N LYS A 684 44.29 -7.03 3.21
CA LYS A 684 44.97 -6.98 1.91
C LYS A 684 44.50 -8.11 0.98
N GLY A 685 44.42 -9.35 1.47
CA GLY A 685 43.93 -10.49 0.69
C GLY A 685 42.49 -10.31 0.19
N ILE A 686 41.59 -9.79 1.02
CA ILE A 686 40.22 -9.43 0.61
C ILE A 686 40.27 -8.36 -0.48
N ARG A 687 41.05 -7.29 -0.28
CA ARG A 687 41.19 -6.21 -1.25
C ARG A 687 41.67 -6.71 -2.61
N ASP A 688 42.70 -7.56 -2.63
CA ASP A 688 43.27 -8.11 -3.86
C ASP A 688 42.23 -8.92 -4.65
N VAL A 689 41.35 -9.67 -3.97
CA VAL A 689 40.25 -10.41 -4.61
C VAL A 689 39.19 -9.48 -5.17
N ILE A 690 38.83 -8.40 -4.46
CA ILE A 690 37.91 -7.37 -4.98
C ILE A 690 38.50 -6.73 -6.24
N LEU A 691 39.79 -6.38 -6.23
CA LEU A 691 40.48 -5.82 -7.38
C LEU A 691 40.56 -6.80 -8.55
N GLN A 692 40.74 -8.09 -8.28
CA GLN A 692 40.70 -9.13 -9.31
C GLN A 692 39.32 -9.22 -9.98
N GLU A 693 38.22 -9.20 -9.20
CA GLU A 693 36.86 -9.18 -9.78
C GLU A 693 36.61 -7.92 -10.61
N ILE A 694 37.12 -6.75 -10.17
CA ILE A 694 37.05 -5.51 -10.95
C ILE A 694 37.82 -5.65 -12.27
N GLN A 695 38.99 -6.29 -12.27
CA GLN A 695 39.76 -6.53 -13.50
C GLN A 695 39.04 -7.46 -14.49
N GLU A 696 38.28 -8.44 -14.00
CA GLU A 696 37.49 -9.37 -14.82
C GLU A 696 36.24 -8.71 -15.45
N SER A 697 35.71 -7.65 -14.83
CA SER A 697 34.60 -6.84 -15.36
C SER A 697 34.92 -5.35 -15.23
N PRO A 698 35.61 -4.75 -16.23
CA PRO A 698 36.55 -3.64 -16.09
C PRO A 698 35.95 -2.25 -15.90
N PHE A 699 34.91 -2.10 -15.08
CA PHE A 699 34.37 -0.81 -14.65
C PHE A 699 34.05 -0.84 -13.17
N PHE A 700 34.36 0.26 -12.48
CA PHE A 700 33.94 0.47 -11.10
C PHE A 700 33.69 1.95 -10.82
N SER A 701 33.08 2.23 -9.68
CA SER A 701 32.96 3.58 -9.13
C SER A 701 33.48 3.62 -7.71
N LEU A 702 34.11 4.74 -7.36
CA LEU A 702 34.63 5.00 -6.02
C LEU A 702 33.61 5.81 -5.22
N ILE A 703 33.29 5.36 -4.01
CA ILE A 703 32.28 5.98 -3.17
C ILE A 703 32.85 6.16 -1.76
N THR A 704 32.73 7.35 -1.19
CA THR A 704 33.08 7.60 0.22
C THR A 704 31.90 8.20 0.96
N ASP A 705 31.70 7.74 2.18
CA ASP A 705 30.73 8.30 3.12
C ASP A 705 31.44 9.33 4.04
N ARG A 706 30.74 9.83 5.06
CA ARG A 706 31.32 10.72 6.07
C ARG A 706 32.52 10.09 6.81
N PRO A 707 33.47 10.93 7.29
CA PRO A 707 34.53 10.47 8.18
C PRO A 707 33.97 9.82 9.45
N VAL A 708 34.61 8.75 9.89
CA VAL A 708 34.31 8.01 11.12
C VAL A 708 35.46 8.24 12.09
N ARG A 709 35.15 8.76 13.29
CA ARG A 709 36.13 8.91 14.36
C ARG A 709 36.25 7.63 15.18
N VAL A 710 37.47 7.09 15.22
CA VAL A 710 37.89 5.97 16.05
C VAL A 710 39.01 6.44 16.99
N SER A 711 39.38 5.62 17.98
CA SER A 711 40.29 6.02 19.07
C SER A 711 41.69 6.48 18.61
N ASP A 712 42.09 6.10 17.40
CA ASP A 712 43.38 6.36 16.76
C ASP A 712 43.36 7.49 15.72
N GLY A 713 42.18 8.04 15.37
CA GLY A 713 42.05 9.15 14.43
C GLY A 713 40.71 9.18 13.68
N SER A 714 40.55 10.13 12.77
CA SER A 714 39.43 10.13 11.82
C SER A 714 39.79 9.33 10.58
N HIS A 715 38.83 8.57 10.05
CA HIS A 715 39.03 7.71 8.91
C HIS A 715 37.86 7.79 7.94
N LEU A 716 38.14 7.77 6.63
CA LEU A 716 37.13 7.75 5.57
C LEU A 716 36.88 6.32 5.10
N PRO A 717 35.65 5.79 5.27
CA PRO A 717 35.30 4.51 4.66
C PRO A 717 35.21 4.65 3.14
N VAL A 718 35.85 3.73 2.43
CA VAL A 718 35.89 3.71 0.97
C VAL A 718 35.21 2.46 0.46
N PHE A 719 34.22 2.66 -0.41
CA PHE A 719 33.48 1.61 -1.07
C PHE A 719 33.76 1.62 -2.57
N VAL A 720 33.73 0.44 -3.17
CA VAL A 720 33.76 0.27 -4.62
C VAL A 720 32.45 -0.35 -5.09
N ARG A 721 31.89 0.23 -6.15
CA ARG A 721 30.73 -0.31 -6.85
C ARG A 721 31.17 -0.85 -8.20
N TYR A 722 30.95 -2.13 -8.48
CA TYR A 722 31.35 -2.79 -9.72
C TYR A 722 30.31 -3.86 -10.12
N VAL A 723 30.46 -4.50 -11.27
CA VAL A 723 29.56 -5.59 -11.69
C VAL A 723 30.25 -6.94 -11.52
N GLY A 724 29.76 -7.78 -10.61
CA GLY A 724 30.22 -9.16 -10.43
C GLY A 724 29.36 -10.13 -11.25
N GLY A 725 29.94 -10.73 -12.30
CA GLY A 725 29.22 -11.59 -13.24
C GLY A 725 28.19 -10.81 -14.06
N SER A 726 26.94 -10.81 -13.59
CA SER A 726 25.82 -10.07 -14.19
C SER A 726 25.18 -9.04 -13.25
N ALA A 727 25.57 -9.00 -11.96
CA ALA A 727 24.91 -8.15 -10.96
C ALA A 727 25.83 -7.07 -10.39
N PRO A 728 25.35 -5.84 -10.16
CA PRO A 728 26.08 -4.81 -9.43
C PRO A 728 26.35 -5.27 -7.99
N LYS A 729 27.56 -4.96 -7.49
CA LYS A 729 28.03 -5.20 -6.13
C LYS A 729 28.52 -3.89 -5.53
N VAL A 730 28.36 -3.71 -4.22
CA VAL A 730 28.97 -2.63 -3.43
C VAL A 730 29.71 -3.23 -2.26
N GLU A 731 31.03 -3.01 -2.21
CA GLU A 731 31.89 -3.60 -1.18
C GLU A 731 32.78 -2.55 -0.51
N LEU A 732 32.96 -2.71 0.80
CA LEU A 732 33.92 -1.92 1.58
C LEU A 732 35.35 -2.34 1.20
N LEU A 733 36.14 -1.39 0.71
CA LEU A 733 37.52 -1.59 0.28
C LEU A 733 38.53 -1.33 1.43
N GLY A 734 38.16 -0.45 2.36
CA GLY A 734 38.96 -0.11 3.54
C GLY A 734 38.66 1.27 4.10
N PHE A 735 39.51 1.72 5.03
CA PHE A 735 39.43 3.00 5.71
C PHE A 735 40.67 3.84 5.41
N LEU A 736 40.51 5.03 4.82
CA LEU A 736 41.61 5.96 4.59
C LEU A 736 41.85 6.83 5.82
N PRO A 737 43.10 7.05 6.26
CA PRO A 737 43.40 8.04 7.30
C PRO A 737 42.98 9.44 6.85
N PHE A 738 42.18 10.15 7.65
CA PHE A 738 41.65 11.46 7.32
C PHE A 738 41.91 12.46 8.44
N ASP A 739 42.44 13.63 8.09
CA ASP A 739 42.72 14.70 9.04
C ASP A 739 41.71 15.83 8.84
N GLU A 740 40.63 15.79 9.62
CA GLU A 740 39.57 16.80 9.64
C GLU A 740 40.08 18.22 10.02
N THR A 741 41.30 18.33 10.55
CA THR A 741 41.91 19.59 11.04
C THR A 741 43.06 20.09 10.18
N CYS A 742 43.32 19.46 9.04
CA CYS A 742 44.42 19.85 8.16
C CYS A 742 44.16 21.21 7.49
N ASP A 743 45.07 22.16 7.69
CA ASP A 743 45.04 23.47 7.03
C ASP A 743 45.55 23.44 5.57
N ASP A 744 46.06 22.30 5.09
CA ASP A 744 46.63 22.09 3.74
C ASP A 744 45.84 21.01 2.97
N ASP A 745 44.70 21.42 2.39
CA ASP A 745 43.80 20.55 1.64
C ASP A 745 44.49 19.85 0.44
N ASP A 746 45.41 20.53 -0.24
CA ASP A 746 46.17 20.01 -1.37
C ASP A 746 47.08 18.84 -0.99
N ARG A 747 47.78 18.96 0.15
CA ARG A 747 48.65 17.88 0.65
C ARG A 747 47.85 16.66 1.08
N GLN A 748 46.71 16.88 1.73
CA GLN A 748 45.84 15.77 2.15
C GLN A 748 45.25 15.07 0.92
N ALA A 749 44.75 15.81 -0.07
CA ALA A 749 44.22 15.26 -1.32
C ALA A 749 45.24 14.36 -2.04
N LYS A 750 46.50 14.81 -2.17
CA LYS A 750 47.58 14.01 -2.78
C LYS A 750 47.90 12.75 -1.99
N THR A 751 47.84 12.81 -0.66
CA THR A 751 48.10 11.66 0.21
C THR A 751 47.01 10.61 0.06
N LEU A 752 45.74 11.03 0.11
CA LEU A 752 44.58 10.14 -0.10
C LEU A 752 44.62 9.49 -1.49
N ALA A 753 44.89 10.28 -2.54
CA ALA A 753 44.99 9.79 -3.91
C ALA A 753 46.12 8.76 -4.07
N LYS A 754 47.27 9.00 -3.43
CA LYS A 754 48.41 8.08 -3.44
C LYS A 754 48.06 6.74 -2.79
N ILE A 755 47.38 6.76 -1.64
CA ILE A 755 46.96 5.51 -0.97
C ILE A 755 46.02 4.71 -1.87
N LEU A 756 45.02 5.36 -2.47
CA LEU A 756 44.06 4.68 -3.35
C LEU A 756 44.72 4.06 -4.59
N THR A 757 45.69 4.76 -5.19
CA THR A 757 46.29 4.37 -6.48
C THR A 757 47.54 3.51 -6.36
N GLU A 758 48.47 3.86 -5.47
CA GLU A 758 49.76 3.18 -5.31
C GLU A 758 49.69 2.07 -4.25
N ASP A 759 49.12 2.36 -3.08
CA ASP A 759 49.13 1.41 -1.95
C ASP A 759 47.99 0.38 -2.05
N TRP A 760 46.80 0.80 -2.46
CA TRP A 760 45.63 -0.05 -2.63
C TRP A 760 45.45 -0.54 -4.07
N GLY A 761 46.21 0.00 -5.03
CA GLY A 761 46.27 -0.53 -6.39
C GLY A 761 45.01 -0.36 -7.24
N LEU A 762 44.16 0.64 -6.96
CA LEU A 762 42.95 0.86 -7.76
C LEU A 762 43.28 1.25 -9.21
N PRO A 763 42.74 0.54 -10.23
CA PRO A 763 43.00 0.83 -11.63
C PRO A 763 42.15 2.01 -12.10
N MET A 764 42.51 3.25 -11.72
CA MET A 764 41.67 4.44 -11.96
C MET A 764 41.30 4.70 -13.43
N SER A 765 42.02 4.12 -14.40
CA SER A 765 41.62 4.13 -15.83
C SER A 765 40.29 3.40 -16.09
N GLN A 766 39.89 2.46 -15.23
CA GLN A 766 38.62 1.73 -15.25
C GLN A 766 37.53 2.39 -14.40
N CYS A 767 37.85 3.47 -13.68
CA CYS A 767 36.86 4.19 -12.87
C CYS A 767 35.88 4.94 -13.77
N ARG A 768 34.57 4.77 -13.53
CA ARG A 768 33.48 5.37 -14.31
C ARG A 768 32.58 6.27 -13.48
N GLY A 769 32.65 6.20 -12.16
CA GLY A 769 31.91 7.08 -11.26
C GLY A 769 32.69 7.42 -10.00
N GLN A 770 32.45 8.61 -9.46
CA GLN A 770 32.98 9.07 -8.19
C GLN A 770 31.86 9.71 -7.39
N ALA A 771 31.67 9.27 -6.15
CA ALA A 771 30.71 9.87 -5.24
C ALA A 771 31.34 10.08 -3.86
N TYR A 772 31.84 11.29 -3.62
CA TYR A 772 32.39 11.68 -2.32
C TYR A 772 31.36 12.52 -1.55
N MET A 773 31.03 12.07 -0.34
CA MET A 773 30.20 12.85 0.58
C MET A 773 31.03 13.95 1.24
N HIS A 774 30.71 15.22 0.98
CA HIS A 774 31.47 16.37 1.47
C HIS A 774 30.85 16.98 2.73
N LEU A 775 30.73 16.20 3.81
CA LEU A 775 30.23 16.68 5.11
C LEU A 775 31.40 16.78 6.12
N GLY A 776 31.46 17.87 6.89
CA GLY A 776 32.48 18.10 7.93
C GLY A 776 33.65 19.01 7.52
N SER A 777 34.66 19.16 8.39
CA SER A 777 35.91 19.86 8.06
C SER A 777 36.87 18.95 7.28
N GLY A 778 37.68 19.53 6.38
CA GLY A 778 38.58 18.79 5.48
C GLY A 778 37.93 18.28 4.18
N CYS A 779 36.63 18.50 3.96
CA CYS A 779 35.90 18.02 2.77
C CYS A 779 36.38 18.65 1.44
N GLN A 780 37.07 19.79 1.53
CA GLN A 780 37.67 20.49 0.39
C GLN A 780 38.82 19.67 -0.21
N SER A 781 39.62 18.97 0.61
CA SER A 781 40.62 18.01 0.12
C SER A 781 40.02 16.89 -0.74
N LEU A 782 38.82 16.39 -0.39
CA LEU A 782 38.09 15.41 -1.21
C LEU A 782 37.61 15.98 -2.54
N LYS A 783 37.19 17.26 -2.55
CA LYS A 783 36.80 17.95 -3.79
C LYS A 783 38.00 18.15 -4.70
N ILE A 784 39.16 18.54 -4.15
CA ILE A 784 40.42 18.67 -4.90
C ILE A 784 40.82 17.30 -5.48
N MET A 785 40.81 16.24 -4.66
CA MET A 785 41.11 14.88 -5.12
C MET A 785 40.16 14.43 -6.25
N SER A 786 38.86 14.65 -6.10
CA SER A 786 37.85 14.33 -7.12
C SER A 786 38.11 15.06 -8.45
N LEU A 787 38.49 16.34 -8.38
CA LEU A 787 38.79 17.15 -9.57
C LEU A 787 40.10 16.72 -10.23
N ASP A 788 41.13 16.39 -9.45
CA ASP A 788 42.41 15.87 -9.96
C ASP A 788 42.23 14.50 -10.64
N PHE A 789 41.40 13.63 -10.06
CA PHE A 789 41.01 12.38 -10.70
C PHE A 789 40.20 12.61 -11.97
N LEU A 790 39.20 13.50 -11.97
CA LEU A 790 38.43 13.81 -13.18
C LEU A 790 39.32 14.39 -14.29
N LYS A 791 40.32 15.20 -13.92
CA LYS A 791 41.29 15.77 -14.87
C LYS A 791 42.22 14.72 -15.46
N SER A 792 42.64 13.74 -14.66
CA SER A 792 43.53 12.65 -15.06
C SER A 792 42.79 11.51 -15.77
N TYR A 793 41.52 11.31 -15.41
CA TYR A 793 40.62 10.25 -15.87
C TYR A 793 39.24 10.86 -16.21
N PRO A 794 39.08 11.43 -17.42
CA PRO A 794 37.88 12.19 -17.80
C PRO A 794 36.55 11.43 -17.77
N LEU A 795 36.61 10.09 -17.81
CA LEU A 795 35.43 9.20 -17.79
C LEU A 795 35.01 8.81 -16.37
N SER A 796 35.78 9.22 -15.35
CA SER A 796 35.47 9.01 -13.95
C SER A 796 34.51 10.11 -13.47
N VAL A 797 33.25 10.06 -13.90
CA VAL A 797 32.30 11.17 -13.71
C VAL A 797 31.88 11.33 -12.25
N VAL A 798 31.63 12.57 -11.82
CA VAL A 798 31.13 12.83 -10.47
C VAL A 798 29.63 12.63 -10.46
N THR A 799 29.13 11.73 -9.61
CA THR A 799 27.70 11.44 -9.50
C THR A 799 27.25 11.60 -8.05
N PRO A 800 25.99 11.99 -7.80
CA PRO A 800 25.41 11.84 -6.47
C PRO A 800 25.35 10.34 -6.09
N SER A 801 25.47 10.06 -4.79
CA SER A 801 25.31 8.71 -4.24
C SER A 801 23.87 8.45 -3.83
N GLU A 802 23.39 7.22 -4.02
CA GLU A 802 22.11 6.72 -3.48
C GLU A 802 22.03 6.70 -1.93
N SER A 803 23.15 6.94 -1.23
CA SER A 803 23.25 6.88 0.24
C SER A 803 22.50 7.99 1.00
N CYS A 804 22.21 9.13 0.37
CA CYS A 804 21.36 10.18 0.94
C CYS A 804 20.60 10.97 -0.14
N GLY A 805 19.56 11.72 0.25
CA GLY A 805 18.76 12.52 -0.70
C GLY A 805 19.60 13.58 -1.43
N LEU A 806 19.29 13.87 -2.70
CA LEU A 806 20.04 14.80 -3.55
C LEU A 806 20.08 16.22 -2.94
N ALA A 807 18.97 16.68 -2.36
CA ALA A 807 18.91 17.98 -1.70
C ALA A 807 19.87 18.06 -0.49
N TYR A 808 19.89 17.02 0.35
CA TYR A 808 20.80 16.93 1.50
C TYR A 808 22.26 16.83 1.05
N TRP A 809 22.53 16.02 0.02
CA TRP A 809 23.85 15.87 -0.59
C TRP A 809 24.41 17.21 -1.11
N LEU A 810 23.60 17.96 -1.86
CA LEU A 810 23.99 19.25 -2.43
C LEU A 810 24.12 20.33 -1.35
N ALA A 811 23.23 20.34 -0.35
CA ALA A 811 23.32 21.28 0.77
C ALA A 811 24.60 21.09 1.59
N GLY A 812 25.05 19.85 1.79
CA GLY A 812 26.32 19.55 2.46
C GLY A 812 27.55 20.13 1.74
N ARG A 813 27.43 20.40 0.43
CA ARG A 813 28.51 20.98 -0.39
C ARG A 813 28.54 22.51 -0.38
N VAL A 814 27.55 23.17 0.22
CA VAL A 814 27.47 24.64 0.26
C VAL A 814 28.52 25.18 1.24
N PRO A 815 29.52 25.97 0.81
CA PRO A 815 30.58 26.51 1.67
C PRO A 815 30.08 27.75 2.44
N CYS A 816 28.96 27.60 3.14
CA CYS A 816 28.30 28.66 3.89
C CYS A 816 28.26 28.25 5.38
N PRO A 817 28.93 28.99 6.29
CA PRO A 817 29.01 28.60 7.70
C PRO A 817 27.64 28.39 8.40
N PRO A 818 26.60 29.22 8.15
CA PRO A 818 25.25 28.94 8.65
C PRO A 818 24.66 27.61 8.17
N VAL A 819 24.85 27.25 6.89
CA VAL A 819 24.40 25.95 6.34
C VAL A 819 25.10 24.79 7.03
N LYS A 820 26.42 24.86 7.16
CA LYS A 820 27.19 23.83 7.88
C LYS A 820 26.70 23.67 9.32
N LYS A 821 26.58 24.78 10.06
CA LYS A 821 26.11 24.76 11.45
C LYS A 821 24.70 24.20 11.59
N MET A 822 23.80 24.54 10.66
CA MET A 822 22.44 24.01 10.62
C MET A 822 22.45 22.50 10.38
N LEU A 823 23.25 22.01 9.42
CA LEU A 823 23.37 20.58 9.15
C LEU A 823 23.98 19.84 10.34
N ASP A 824 25.03 20.36 10.97
CA ASP A 824 25.65 19.80 12.18
C ASP A 824 24.62 19.69 13.32
N VAL A 825 23.82 20.73 13.56
CA VAL A 825 22.72 20.69 14.56
C VAL A 825 21.66 19.68 14.17
N ALA A 826 21.28 19.59 12.89
CA ALA A 826 20.34 18.58 12.42
C ALA A 826 20.88 17.15 12.62
N GLU A 827 22.19 16.93 12.43
CA GLU A 827 22.81 15.65 12.73
C GLU A 827 22.80 15.33 14.22
N ASP A 828 23.17 16.29 15.06
CA ASP A 828 23.17 16.12 16.52
C ASP A 828 21.76 15.83 17.05
N LEU A 829 20.73 16.48 16.50
CA LEU A 829 19.33 16.19 16.81
C LEU A 829 18.99 14.73 16.50
N LEU A 830 19.33 14.28 15.29
CA LEU A 830 19.03 12.93 14.87
C LEU A 830 19.79 11.89 15.70
N LEU A 831 21.07 12.13 16.00
CA LEU A 831 21.87 11.29 16.90
C LEU A 831 21.33 11.30 18.33
N PHE A 832 20.78 12.42 18.80
CA PHE A 832 20.18 12.52 20.12
C PHE A 832 18.96 11.61 20.27
N PHE A 833 18.06 11.59 19.28
CA PHE A 833 16.88 10.72 19.30
C PHE A 833 17.25 9.24 19.09
N ASP A 834 18.26 8.94 18.28
CA ASP A 834 18.75 7.57 18.05
C ASP A 834 19.35 6.90 19.30
N ARG A 835 19.88 7.68 20.25
CA ARG A 835 20.52 7.16 21.47
C ARG A 835 19.54 6.49 22.45
N SER A 836 18.23 6.63 22.28
CA SER A 836 17.23 6.05 23.17
C SER A 836 15.93 5.70 22.44
N PRO A 837 15.55 4.41 22.38
CA PRO A 837 14.27 3.97 21.80
C PRO A 837 13.05 4.65 22.45
N GLY A 838 13.16 5.06 23.72
CA GLY A 838 12.11 5.78 24.43
C GLY A 838 11.93 7.23 23.94
N LEU A 839 13.02 7.92 23.57
CA LEU A 839 12.97 9.27 23.00
C LEU A 839 12.49 9.23 21.56
N GLU A 840 12.90 8.21 20.80
CA GLU A 840 12.39 7.95 19.46
C GLU A 840 10.87 7.68 19.46
N GLY A 841 10.37 6.90 20.43
CA GLY A 841 8.93 6.69 20.62
C GLY A 841 8.17 7.96 21.01
N GLN A 842 8.77 8.84 21.83
CA GLN A 842 8.18 10.14 22.20
C GLN A 842 8.15 11.12 21.02
N LEU A 843 9.21 11.18 20.22
CA LEU A 843 9.25 11.95 18.99
C LEU A 843 8.22 11.43 18.00
N ALA A 844 8.16 10.11 17.80
CA ALA A 844 7.16 9.48 16.94
C ALA A 844 5.73 9.82 17.37
N GLN A 845 5.40 9.74 18.66
CA GLN A 845 4.08 10.12 19.20
C GLN A 845 3.75 11.61 19.03
N THR A 846 4.74 12.49 19.17
CA THR A 846 4.55 13.95 19.04
C THR A 846 4.44 14.36 17.58
N VAL A 847 5.13 13.66 16.68
CA VAL A 847 5.14 13.89 15.24
C VAL A 847 3.93 13.23 14.54
N ASP A 848 3.35 12.14 15.09
CA ASP A 848 2.11 11.46 14.63
C ASP A 848 0.90 12.40 14.57
N GLY A 849 0.90 13.48 15.37
CA GLY A 849 -0.16 14.51 15.37
C GLY A 849 0.05 15.65 14.36
N LEU A 850 1.25 15.77 13.77
CA LEU A 850 1.66 16.86 12.87
C LEU A 850 1.93 16.40 11.43
N LEU A 851 2.33 15.13 11.25
CA LEU A 851 2.42 14.49 9.96
C LEU A 851 1.19 13.59 9.78
N ASN A 852 0.42 13.77 8.71
CA ASN A 852 -0.69 12.88 8.34
C ASN A 852 -0.15 11.50 7.87
N ALA A 853 0.46 10.73 8.77
CA ALA A 853 1.00 9.39 8.50
C ALA A 853 0.43 8.36 9.49
N PRO A 854 -0.11 7.21 9.05
CA PRO A 854 -0.65 6.18 9.94
C PRO A 854 0.44 5.30 10.60
N ARG A 855 0.14 4.85 11.83
CA ARG A 855 0.96 4.10 12.80
C ARG A 855 1.67 2.83 12.31
N GLU A 856 1.31 2.28 11.16
CA GLU A 856 1.81 0.99 10.67
C GLU A 856 3.19 1.11 9.99
N ALA A 857 3.70 2.33 9.82
CA ALA A 857 5.08 2.62 9.40
C ALA A 857 6.16 2.22 10.44
N LEU A 858 5.78 1.56 11.53
CA LEU A 858 6.67 1.24 12.67
C LEU A 858 7.09 -0.24 12.75
N GLU A 859 6.63 -1.12 11.84
CA GLU A 859 6.88 -2.57 11.93
C GLU A 859 7.88 -3.16 10.90
N GLU A 860 8.64 -2.33 10.17
CA GLU A 860 9.86 -2.82 9.52
C GLU A 860 11.08 -2.56 10.43
N ILE A 861 11.89 -3.61 10.64
CA ILE A 861 13.10 -3.76 11.50
C ILE A 861 13.94 -2.45 11.61
N PRO A 862 14.49 -2.10 12.80
CA PRO A 862 14.55 -0.73 13.27
C PRO A 862 15.59 0.11 12.53
N GLU A 863 15.11 0.92 11.60
CA GLU A 863 15.86 2.09 11.16
C GLU A 863 15.81 3.16 12.25
N THR A 864 16.97 3.58 12.74
CA THR A 864 17.05 4.71 13.65
C THR A 864 16.52 5.99 12.98
N CYS A 865 15.92 6.90 13.75
CA CYS A 865 15.38 8.20 13.30
C CYS A 865 16.34 8.96 12.36
N CYS A 866 17.66 8.88 12.59
CA CYS A 866 18.69 9.50 11.75
C CYS A 866 18.74 8.98 10.30
N SER A 867 18.61 7.66 10.11
CA SER A 867 18.63 7.06 8.78
C SER A 867 17.35 7.34 7.98
N ARG A 868 16.21 7.54 8.65
CA ARG A 868 14.91 7.84 8.04
C ARG A 868 14.84 9.27 7.52
N TRP A 869 15.31 10.24 8.28
CA TRP A 869 15.16 11.65 7.93
C TRP A 869 16.16 12.12 6.87
N LYS A 870 17.45 11.77 6.98
CA LYS A 870 18.50 12.17 6.02
C LYS A 870 18.26 11.73 4.58
N LYS A 871 17.39 10.74 4.38
CA LYS A 871 17.08 10.14 3.07
C LYS A 871 15.83 10.72 2.42
N ARG A 872 15.03 11.49 3.15
CA ARG A 872 13.81 12.11 2.63
C ARG A 872 14.13 13.13 1.54
N GLU A 873 13.51 12.99 0.37
CA GLU A 873 13.55 14.03 -0.67
C GLU A 873 13.01 15.39 -0.18
N ASP A 874 12.17 15.35 0.86
CA ASP A 874 11.59 16.48 1.57
C ASP A 874 12.24 16.68 2.96
N PHE A 875 13.50 16.28 3.16
CA PHE A 875 14.19 16.38 4.47
C PHE A 875 14.03 17.75 5.14
N PHE A 876 14.28 18.83 4.40
CA PHE A 876 14.16 20.19 4.93
C PHE A 876 12.71 20.60 5.21
N ASP A 877 11.74 20.09 4.44
CA ASP A 877 10.32 20.30 4.71
C ASP A 877 9.90 19.53 5.97
N ALA A 878 10.24 18.25 6.05
CA ALA A 878 9.95 17.41 7.21
C ALA A 878 10.55 18.01 8.49
N LEU A 879 11.82 18.44 8.46
CA LEU A 879 12.47 19.08 9.61
C LEU A 879 11.81 20.43 9.98
N ALA A 880 11.37 21.22 9.00
CA ALA A 880 10.67 22.48 9.27
C ALA A 880 9.26 22.28 9.82
N ASP A 881 8.52 21.33 9.26
CA ASP A 881 7.12 21.08 9.59
C ASP A 881 6.98 20.32 10.94
N THR A 882 8.01 19.57 11.35
CA THR A 882 8.07 18.86 12.65
C THR A 882 8.81 19.61 13.76
N LEU A 883 9.36 20.80 13.46
CA LEU A 883 10.23 21.57 14.35
C LEU A 883 9.61 21.82 15.74
N GLU A 884 8.31 22.10 15.78
CA GLU A 884 7.55 22.33 17.01
C GLU A 884 7.49 21.07 17.90
N GLY A 885 7.27 19.90 17.27
CA GLY A 885 7.25 18.62 17.97
C GLY A 885 8.62 18.22 18.50
N ILE A 886 9.68 18.45 17.71
CA ILE A 886 11.07 18.23 18.15
C ILE A 886 11.39 19.08 19.38
N LEU A 887 11.04 20.37 19.36
CA LEU A 887 11.30 21.27 20.48
C LEU A 887 10.53 20.90 21.74
N SER A 888 9.26 20.50 21.60
CA SER A 888 8.46 19.97 22.72
C SER A 888 9.14 18.76 23.37
N CYS A 889 9.67 17.84 22.58
CA CYS A 889 10.40 16.68 23.08
C CYS A 889 11.68 17.10 23.81
N LEU A 890 12.51 17.97 23.21
CA LEU A 890 13.76 18.44 23.82
C LEU A 890 13.53 19.20 25.13
N ASP A 891 12.49 20.03 25.20
CA ASP A 891 12.13 20.76 26.42
C ASP A 891 11.69 19.78 27.51
N SER A 892 10.86 18.79 27.17
CA SER A 892 10.43 17.77 28.14
C SER A 892 11.59 16.98 28.76
N VAL A 893 12.63 16.68 27.97
CA VAL A 893 13.85 16.03 28.44
C VAL A 893 14.70 16.98 29.27
N SER A 894 14.76 18.26 28.89
CA SER A 894 15.48 19.30 29.62
C SER A 894 14.88 19.57 31.01
N ASP A 895 13.55 19.55 31.13
CA ASP A 895 12.81 19.81 32.37
C ASP A 895 12.84 18.64 33.37
N SER A 896 13.13 17.43 32.90
CA SER A 896 13.19 16.20 33.70
C SER A 896 14.28 16.18 34.79
N VAL A 897 15.20 17.16 34.77
CA VAL A 897 16.28 17.37 35.77
C VAL A 897 15.75 17.64 37.18
N THR A 898 14.50 18.02 37.32
CA THR A 898 13.95 18.46 38.62
C THR A 898 13.56 17.32 39.58
N VAL A 899 13.56 16.05 39.16
CA VAL A 899 12.98 14.95 39.99
C VAL A 899 13.90 13.74 40.26
N SER A 900 14.99 13.50 39.52
CA SER A 900 15.85 12.32 39.77
C SER A 900 17.33 12.55 39.45
N ALA A 901 18.13 12.77 40.49
CA ALA A 901 19.58 12.97 40.39
C ALA A 901 20.32 11.63 40.22
N THR A 902 20.60 11.25 38.97
CA THR A 902 21.69 10.32 38.62
C THR A 902 22.65 11.03 37.66
N ALA A 903 23.95 10.74 37.72
CA ALA A 903 24.96 11.48 36.94
C ALA A 903 24.76 11.40 35.42
N THR A 904 24.14 10.31 34.92
CA THR A 904 23.89 10.04 33.50
C THR A 904 22.64 10.75 32.94
N THR A 905 21.66 11.10 33.80
CA THR A 905 20.46 11.85 33.37
C THR A 905 20.74 13.35 33.21
N GLY A 906 21.67 13.90 34.00
CA GLY A 906 22.05 15.32 33.91
C GLY A 906 22.76 15.71 32.60
N THR A 907 23.58 14.82 32.03
CA THR A 907 24.29 15.07 30.76
C THR A 907 23.36 15.08 29.55
N THR A 908 22.34 14.21 29.54
CA THR A 908 21.35 14.11 28.45
C THR A 908 20.42 15.31 28.44
N ALA A 909 19.99 15.79 29.61
CA ALA A 909 19.17 17.00 29.72
C ALA A 909 19.93 18.28 29.34
N LEU A 910 21.21 18.39 29.73
CA LEU A 910 22.08 19.48 29.27
C LEU A 910 22.24 19.46 27.75
N TYR A 911 22.41 18.28 27.15
CA TYR A 911 22.51 18.15 25.69
C TYR A 911 21.19 18.51 24.99
N ALA A 912 20.04 18.08 25.54
CA ALA A 912 18.72 18.46 25.06
C ALA A 912 18.51 19.98 25.11
N GLN A 913 18.93 20.64 26.20
CA GLN A 913 18.84 22.09 26.36
C GLN A 913 19.72 22.85 25.34
N VAL A 914 20.93 22.35 25.08
CA VAL A 914 21.84 22.91 24.07
C VAL A 914 21.22 22.78 22.67
N LEU A 915 20.66 21.62 22.33
CA LEU A 915 20.00 21.39 21.05
C LEU A 915 18.76 22.25 20.89
N ALA A 916 17.92 22.34 21.92
CA ALA A 916 16.72 23.17 21.91
C ALA A 916 17.05 24.65 21.70
N THR A 917 18.15 25.13 22.29
CA THR A 917 18.66 26.50 22.09
C THR A 917 19.18 26.70 20.66
N ALA A 918 19.91 25.74 20.12
CA ALA A 918 20.45 25.80 18.76
C ALA A 918 19.34 25.82 17.70
N VAL A 919 18.32 24.97 17.85
CA VAL A 919 17.16 24.86 16.94
C VAL A 919 16.30 26.12 16.95
N ARG A 920 16.18 26.78 18.11
CA ARG A 920 15.44 28.06 18.26
C ARG A 920 16.20 29.26 17.70
N SER A 921 17.47 29.12 17.36
CA SER A 921 18.25 30.24 16.85
C SER A 921 17.71 30.70 15.50
N MET A 922 17.66 32.03 15.30
CA MET A 922 17.16 32.60 14.05
C MET A 922 18.01 32.16 12.85
N ASP A 923 19.33 32.03 13.02
CA ASP A 923 20.23 31.51 11.99
C ASP A 923 19.83 30.09 11.54
N PHE A 924 19.48 29.20 12.48
CA PHE A 924 19.05 27.84 12.15
C PHE A 924 17.75 27.84 11.35
N ILE A 925 16.74 28.59 11.81
CA ILE A 925 15.40 28.62 11.22
C ILE A 925 15.42 29.26 9.83
N VAL A 926 16.10 30.40 9.67
CA VAL A 926 16.24 31.08 8.37
C VAL A 926 17.00 30.21 7.39
N THR A 927 18.07 29.55 7.83
CA THR A 927 18.83 28.62 7.00
C THR A 927 18.00 27.41 6.56
N LEU A 928 17.23 26.82 7.48
CA LEU A 928 16.32 25.70 7.19
C LEU A 928 15.27 26.08 6.15
N VAL A 929 14.60 27.23 6.30
CA VAL A 929 13.57 27.67 5.37
C VAL A 929 14.15 28.06 4.01
N ILE A 930 15.33 28.68 3.96
CA ILE A 930 16.00 28.97 2.69
C ILE A 930 16.37 27.68 1.96
N LEU A 931 16.94 26.68 2.65
CA LEU A 931 17.28 25.39 2.05
C LEU A 931 16.04 24.63 1.59
N ARG A 932 14.96 24.64 2.38
CA ARG A 932 13.64 24.08 2.02
C ARG A 932 13.17 24.61 0.67
N ASN A 933 13.16 25.94 0.51
CA ASN A 933 12.63 26.56 -0.71
C ASN A 933 13.61 26.49 -1.88
N ALA A 934 14.92 26.66 -1.64
CA ALA A 934 15.93 26.59 -2.69
C ALA A 934 16.07 25.17 -3.26
N CYS A 935 15.84 24.13 -2.46
CA CYS A 935 15.90 22.73 -2.90
C CYS A 935 14.56 22.20 -3.44
N ALA A 936 13.47 22.95 -3.38
CA ALA A 936 12.16 22.49 -3.87
C ALA A 936 12.17 21.98 -5.34
N PRO A 937 12.90 22.62 -6.29
CA PRO A 937 13.02 22.11 -7.65
C PRO A 937 13.73 20.75 -7.79
N LEU A 938 14.44 20.30 -6.74
CA LEU A 938 15.27 19.09 -6.74
C LEU A 938 14.52 17.83 -6.28
N ARG A 939 13.30 17.97 -5.75
CA ARG A 939 12.55 16.88 -5.09
C ARG A 939 12.32 15.68 -6.01
N ASN A 940 11.69 15.90 -7.16
CA ASN A 940 11.35 14.83 -8.12
C ASN A 940 12.60 14.12 -8.63
N CYS A 941 13.63 14.91 -8.95
CA CYS A 941 14.94 14.43 -9.36
C CYS A 941 15.60 13.56 -8.27
N SER A 942 15.55 13.99 -7.01
CA SER A 942 16.06 13.24 -5.86
C SER A 942 15.40 11.86 -5.71
N THR A 943 14.09 11.77 -5.92
CA THR A 943 13.35 10.51 -5.80
C THR A 943 13.71 9.56 -6.95
N VAL A 944 13.77 10.06 -8.18
CA VAL A 944 14.03 9.24 -9.37
C VAL A 944 15.46 8.70 -9.41
N PHE A 945 16.48 9.48 -9.04
CA PHE A 945 17.86 8.96 -8.98
C PHE A 945 18.08 7.96 -7.84
N ARG A 946 17.21 7.94 -6.82
CA ARG A 946 17.31 7.01 -5.69
C ARG A 946 16.56 5.70 -5.93
N CYS A 947 15.38 5.74 -6.55
CA CYS A 947 14.52 4.56 -6.68
C CYS A 947 13.71 4.51 -7.99
N GLY A 948 14.00 5.39 -8.94
CA GLY A 948 13.38 5.39 -10.27
C GLY A 948 13.91 4.23 -11.11
N ASN A 949 13.05 3.71 -11.98
CA ASN A 949 13.52 2.73 -12.96
C ASN A 949 14.38 3.43 -14.04
N PRO A 950 15.12 2.67 -14.86
CA PRO A 950 15.96 3.26 -15.89
C PRO A 950 15.27 4.22 -16.87
N ALA A 951 13.98 4.04 -17.18
CA ALA A 951 13.23 4.95 -18.05
C ALA A 951 12.89 6.27 -17.35
N ASP A 952 12.60 6.23 -16.04
CA ASP A 952 12.36 7.44 -15.25
C ASP A 952 13.64 8.26 -15.12
N ILE A 953 14.78 7.60 -14.89
CA ILE A 953 16.10 8.24 -14.84
C ILE A 953 16.38 8.99 -16.14
N ILE A 954 16.11 8.38 -17.30
CA ILE A 954 16.27 9.05 -18.61
C ILE A 954 15.33 10.26 -18.71
N GLY A 955 14.07 10.13 -18.30
CA GLY A 955 13.11 11.23 -18.34
C GLY A 955 13.45 12.41 -17.42
N GLU A 956 14.09 12.16 -16.27
CA GLU A 956 14.56 13.22 -15.37
C GLU A 956 15.90 13.83 -15.83
N VAL A 957 16.77 13.06 -16.49
CA VAL A 957 18.01 13.57 -17.10
C VAL A 957 17.73 14.72 -18.07
N GLU A 958 16.66 14.63 -18.86
CA GLU A 958 16.25 15.70 -19.79
C GLU A 958 15.79 16.99 -19.08
N LYS A 959 15.39 16.89 -17.80
CA LYS A 959 14.88 18.03 -17.00
C LYS A 959 15.99 18.73 -16.21
N ILE A 960 17.14 18.09 -15.99
CA ILE A 960 18.27 18.69 -15.25
C ILE A 960 18.65 20.09 -15.77
N PRO A 961 18.80 20.34 -17.09
CA PRO A 961 19.09 21.68 -17.59
C PRO A 961 18.01 22.72 -17.21
N GLN A 962 16.74 22.31 -17.20
CA GLN A 962 15.61 23.17 -16.83
C GLN A 962 15.62 23.48 -15.34
N ILE A 963 16.02 22.53 -14.49
CA ILE A 963 16.20 22.74 -13.04
C ILE A 963 17.33 23.74 -12.78
N ILE A 964 18.46 23.59 -13.47
CA ILE A 964 19.59 24.54 -13.39
C ILE A 964 19.15 25.94 -13.84
N GLU A 965 18.36 26.04 -14.91
CA GLU A 965 17.78 27.30 -15.37
C GLU A 965 16.79 27.89 -14.35
N ALA A 966 15.96 27.07 -13.71
CA ALA A 966 15.03 27.51 -12.67
C ALA A 966 15.79 28.10 -11.47
N LEU A 967 16.83 27.43 -10.98
CA LEU A 967 17.70 27.95 -9.92
C LEU A 967 18.40 29.26 -10.35
N SER A 968 18.84 29.34 -11.60
CA SER A 968 19.45 30.56 -12.16
C SER A 968 18.46 31.72 -12.20
N LYS A 969 17.21 31.47 -12.62
CA LYS A 969 16.13 32.47 -12.58
C LYS A 969 15.78 32.90 -11.16
N MET A 970 15.82 32.00 -10.18
CA MET A 970 15.62 32.34 -8.76
C MET A 970 16.74 33.27 -8.26
N LEU A 971 17.98 33.02 -8.66
CA LEU A 971 19.13 33.86 -8.33
C LEU A 971 19.05 35.24 -9.02
N GLU A 972 18.68 35.30 -10.31
CA GLU A 972 18.47 36.57 -11.02
C GLU A 972 17.37 37.42 -10.38
N ASN A 973 16.31 36.77 -9.89
CA ASN A 973 15.18 37.42 -9.22
C ASN A 973 15.28 37.37 -7.69
N ILE A 974 16.49 37.30 -7.12
CA ILE A 974 16.65 37.08 -5.67
C ILE A 974 15.94 38.14 -4.81
N SER A 975 15.83 39.37 -5.30
CA SER A 975 15.13 40.46 -4.60
C SER A 975 13.63 40.24 -4.46
N THR A 976 13.00 39.41 -5.30
CA THR A 976 11.57 39.05 -5.18
C THR A 976 11.38 37.70 -4.49
N VAL A 977 12.34 36.79 -4.62
CA VAL A 977 12.28 35.42 -4.09
C VAL A 977 12.63 35.37 -2.60
N HIS A 978 13.62 36.16 -2.15
CA HIS A 978 14.10 36.12 -0.76
C HIS A 978 13.08 36.62 0.27
N GLY A 979 12.36 37.71 -0.02
CA GLY A 979 11.43 38.32 0.94
C GLY A 979 10.38 37.34 1.49
N PRO A 980 9.66 36.60 0.63
CA PRO A 980 8.73 35.54 1.07
C PRO A 980 9.39 34.43 1.91
N TRP A 981 10.63 34.03 1.58
CA TRP A 981 11.35 33.00 2.35
C TRP A 981 11.72 33.49 3.75
N PHE A 982 12.18 34.74 3.85
CA PHE A 982 12.53 35.37 5.11
C PHE A 982 11.29 35.58 5.99
N GLU A 983 10.18 36.04 5.40
CA GLU A 983 8.90 36.19 6.12
C GLU A 983 8.41 34.86 6.67
N HIS A 984 8.47 33.78 5.89
CA HIS A 984 8.09 32.45 6.37
C HIS A 984 9.01 31.96 7.50
N ALA A 985 10.31 32.21 7.41
CA ALA A 985 11.25 31.90 8.49
C ALA A 985 10.95 32.68 9.77
N PHE A 986 10.59 33.97 9.64
CA PHE A 986 10.21 34.81 10.76
C PHE A 986 8.92 34.33 11.45
N GLN A 987 7.93 33.91 10.67
CA GLN A 987 6.69 33.31 11.19
C GLN A 987 6.97 32.00 11.92
N LEU A 988 7.80 31.12 11.35
CA LEU A 988 8.20 29.87 11.99
C LEU A 988 8.96 30.13 13.30
N ALA A 989 9.91 31.07 13.31
CA ALA A 989 10.65 31.49 14.51
C ALA A 989 9.72 32.06 15.59
N SER A 990 8.75 32.89 15.21
CA SER A 990 7.75 33.46 16.12
C SER A 990 6.84 32.39 16.74
N LYS A 991 6.64 31.28 16.04
CA LYS A 991 5.82 30.15 16.52
C LYS A 991 6.57 29.29 17.54
N VAL A 992 7.88 29.14 17.40
CA VAL A 992 8.69 28.18 18.19
C VAL A 992 9.55 28.81 19.30
N GLY A 993 9.64 30.14 19.37
CA GLY A 993 10.45 30.89 20.34
C GLY A 993 9.63 31.75 21.31
N PRO A 994 9.83 31.68 22.65
CA PRO A 994 9.04 32.46 23.63
C PRO A 994 9.60 33.86 23.95
N GLU A 995 10.85 34.20 23.61
CA GLU A 995 11.51 35.45 24.02
C GLU A 995 12.32 36.07 22.86
N GLN A 996 12.21 37.39 22.69
CA GLN A 996 12.85 38.28 21.69
C GLN A 996 13.75 37.59 20.63
N VAL A 997 13.29 37.59 19.37
CA VAL A 997 14.09 37.16 18.20
C VAL A 997 15.38 37.98 18.14
N CYS A 998 16.50 37.34 18.40
CA CYS A 998 17.83 37.94 18.35
C CYS A 998 18.49 37.62 17.00
N PHE A 999 19.16 38.61 16.43
CA PHE A 999 19.88 38.50 15.17
C PHE A 999 21.38 38.59 15.39
N PRO A 1000 22.21 38.02 14.50
CA PRO A 1000 23.67 38.13 14.59
C PRO A 1000 24.12 39.59 14.69
N GLU A 1001 25.16 39.86 15.48
CA GLU A 1001 25.71 41.22 15.66
C GLU A 1001 26.19 41.79 14.31
N GLU A 1002 26.66 40.91 13.42
CA GLU A 1002 27.12 41.22 12.07
C GLU A 1002 26.00 41.76 11.17
N ALA A 1003 24.74 41.42 11.45
CA ALA A 1003 23.58 41.93 10.70
C ALA A 1003 23.39 43.44 10.89
N SER A 1004 23.93 44.03 11.96
CA SER A 1004 23.91 45.48 12.19
C SER A 1004 24.74 46.28 11.18
N ASN A 1005 25.63 45.62 10.42
CA ASN A 1005 26.44 46.22 9.37
C ASN A 1005 25.69 46.34 8.03
N PHE A 1006 24.46 45.83 7.92
CA PHE A 1006 23.64 45.82 6.70
C PHE A 1006 22.43 46.75 6.84
N GLU A 1007 21.83 47.15 5.71
CA GLU A 1007 20.66 48.04 5.68
C GLU A 1007 19.46 47.47 6.44
N SER A 1008 19.30 46.15 6.42
CA SER A 1008 18.33 45.40 7.22
C SER A 1008 18.83 43.98 7.45
N VAL A 1009 18.24 43.30 8.43
CA VAL A 1009 18.50 41.88 8.70
C VAL A 1009 18.10 40.98 7.52
N GLU A 1010 17.04 41.34 6.81
CA GLU A 1010 16.63 40.65 5.57
C GLU A 1010 17.74 40.77 4.51
N VAL A 1011 18.32 41.96 4.33
CA VAL A 1011 19.44 42.16 3.40
C VAL A 1011 20.67 41.36 3.82
N TYR A 1012 20.95 41.28 5.13
CA TYR A 1012 22.02 40.42 5.66
C TYR A 1012 21.87 38.96 5.22
N TYR A 1013 20.72 38.32 5.48
CA TYR A 1013 20.51 36.91 5.08
C TYR A 1013 20.42 36.73 3.56
N LYS A 1014 19.93 37.72 2.82
CA LYS A 1014 19.94 37.67 1.36
C LYS A 1014 21.37 37.59 0.81
N GLU A 1015 22.26 38.46 1.28
CA GLU A 1015 23.64 38.58 0.77
C GLU A 1015 24.57 37.50 1.32
N THR A 1016 24.42 37.11 2.58
CA THR A 1016 25.33 36.17 3.25
C THR A 1016 24.88 34.71 3.18
N LEU A 1017 23.62 34.45 2.81
CA LEU A 1017 23.04 33.10 2.82
C LEU A 1017 22.29 32.76 1.52
N SER A 1018 21.22 33.46 1.15
CA SER A 1018 20.42 33.05 -0.02
C SER A 1018 21.17 33.12 -1.35
N ILE A 1019 21.95 34.18 -1.59
CA ILE A 1019 22.78 34.30 -2.79
C ILE A 1019 23.86 33.20 -2.84
N PRO A 1020 24.70 33.01 -1.80
CA PRO A 1020 25.70 31.94 -1.79
C PRO A 1020 25.12 30.53 -1.92
N VAL A 1021 23.97 30.25 -1.29
CA VAL A 1021 23.29 28.95 -1.40
C VAL A 1021 22.88 28.68 -2.84
N LEU A 1022 22.16 29.61 -3.49
CA LEU A 1022 21.71 29.41 -4.87
C LEU A 1022 22.89 29.33 -5.85
N GLN A 1023 23.91 30.17 -5.70
CA GLN A 1023 25.13 30.10 -6.51
C GLN A 1023 25.80 28.73 -6.41
N CYS A 1024 25.99 28.24 -5.18
CA CYS A 1024 26.62 26.95 -4.96
C CYS A 1024 25.75 25.80 -5.46
N LEU A 1025 24.43 25.81 -5.23
CA LEU A 1025 23.54 24.78 -5.76
C LEU A 1025 23.59 24.71 -7.30
N ILE A 1026 23.63 25.86 -7.99
CA ILE A 1026 23.79 25.91 -9.45
C ILE A 1026 25.12 25.30 -9.89
N GLU A 1027 26.22 25.67 -9.23
CA GLU A 1027 27.56 25.15 -9.54
C GLU A 1027 27.66 23.64 -9.28
N GLU A 1028 27.16 23.18 -8.14
CA GLU A 1028 27.18 21.77 -7.76
C GLU A 1028 26.24 20.92 -8.62
N MET A 1029 25.10 21.45 -9.06
CA MET A 1029 24.24 20.78 -10.04
C MET A 1029 24.94 20.64 -11.40
N LYS A 1030 25.60 21.70 -11.88
CA LYS A 1030 26.39 21.64 -13.14
C LYS A 1030 27.58 20.67 -13.02
N HIS A 1031 28.16 20.57 -11.83
CA HIS A 1031 29.29 19.68 -11.56
C HIS A 1031 28.85 18.21 -11.42
N SER A 1032 27.81 17.95 -10.62
CA SER A 1032 27.28 16.61 -10.32
C SER A 1032 26.48 16.01 -11.47
N PHE A 1033 26.00 16.84 -12.40
CA PHE A 1033 25.32 16.43 -13.62
C PHE A 1033 25.98 17.08 -14.85
N SER A 1034 27.30 16.87 -14.96
CA SER A 1034 28.07 17.29 -16.13
C SER A 1034 27.53 16.63 -17.42
N GLU A 1035 27.85 17.23 -18.57
CA GLU A 1035 27.48 16.66 -19.88
C GLU A 1035 27.94 15.19 -20.01
N SER A 1036 29.15 14.87 -19.52
CA SER A 1036 29.68 13.50 -19.49
C SER A 1036 28.88 12.53 -18.61
N HIS A 1037 28.34 13.00 -17.48
CA HIS A 1037 27.47 12.19 -16.62
C HIS A 1037 26.09 11.97 -17.26
N LEU A 1038 25.48 13.02 -17.83
CA LEU A 1038 24.21 12.89 -18.55
C LEU A 1038 24.33 11.95 -19.76
N GLN A 1039 25.46 12.02 -20.48
CA GLN A 1039 25.82 11.07 -21.54
C GLN A 1039 25.99 9.65 -21.01
N ALA A 1040 26.61 9.46 -19.84
CA ALA A 1040 26.73 8.14 -19.21
C ALA A 1040 25.36 7.55 -18.86
N LEU A 1041 24.46 8.35 -18.29
CA LEU A 1041 23.10 7.93 -17.94
C LEU A 1041 22.23 7.63 -19.17
N SER A 1042 22.48 8.30 -20.30
CA SER A 1042 21.79 8.03 -21.57
C SER A 1042 21.99 6.59 -22.08
N VAL A 1043 23.05 5.91 -21.64
CA VAL A 1043 23.32 4.50 -21.97
C VAL A 1043 22.19 3.58 -21.48
N LEU A 1044 21.43 3.98 -20.45
CA LEU A 1044 20.22 3.28 -20.01
C LEU A 1044 19.19 3.10 -21.14
N ALA A 1045 19.23 3.93 -22.19
CA ALA A 1045 18.35 3.78 -23.36
C ALA A 1045 18.62 2.49 -24.17
N LEU A 1046 19.75 1.81 -23.95
CA LEU A 1046 20.04 0.49 -24.52
C LEU A 1046 19.24 -0.64 -23.83
N LEU A 1047 18.62 -0.37 -22.68
CA LEU A 1047 17.75 -1.34 -22.02
C LEU A 1047 16.46 -1.55 -22.84
N PRO A 1048 16.08 -2.82 -23.11
CA PRO A 1048 14.90 -3.13 -23.90
C PRO A 1048 13.59 -2.56 -23.31
N SER A 1049 13.51 -2.43 -21.99
CA SER A 1049 12.37 -1.84 -21.27
C SER A 1049 12.23 -0.32 -21.45
N CYS A 1050 13.33 0.39 -21.74
CA CYS A 1050 13.34 1.85 -21.89
C CYS A 1050 12.98 2.31 -23.31
N ASN A 1051 13.29 1.50 -24.33
CA ASN A 1051 13.10 1.91 -25.72
C ASN A 1051 12.75 0.74 -26.66
N PRO A 1052 11.52 0.18 -26.57
CA PRO A 1052 11.13 -1.00 -27.34
C PRO A 1052 10.90 -0.76 -28.86
N GLN A 1053 10.91 0.49 -29.39
CA GLN A 1053 10.46 0.75 -30.78
C GLN A 1053 11.18 1.83 -31.65
N SER A 1054 12.14 2.64 -31.19
CA SER A 1054 12.71 3.72 -32.04
C SER A 1054 14.02 3.36 -32.78
N SER A 1055 14.29 3.95 -33.96
CA SER A 1055 15.62 3.92 -34.58
C SER A 1055 16.50 4.99 -33.93
N LEU A 1056 17.74 4.64 -33.58
CA LEU A 1056 18.77 5.55 -33.04
C LEU A 1056 19.30 6.53 -34.12
N GLU A 1057 18.45 7.04 -34.99
CA GLU A 1057 18.83 7.83 -36.19
C GLU A 1057 18.93 9.36 -35.96
N ALA A 1058 18.73 9.85 -34.72
CA ALA A 1058 18.87 11.28 -34.43
C ALA A 1058 20.34 11.68 -34.20
N THR A 1059 20.73 12.81 -34.79
CA THR A 1059 22.07 13.33 -35.12
C THR A 1059 23.09 13.58 -33.98
N GLU A 1060 22.82 13.18 -32.74
CA GLU A 1060 23.81 13.19 -31.65
C GLU A 1060 23.72 11.85 -30.90
N LYS A 1061 24.73 10.99 -31.08
CA LYS A 1061 24.81 9.70 -30.38
C LYS A 1061 25.37 9.95 -28.97
N PRO A 1062 24.56 9.84 -27.91
CA PRO A 1062 24.91 10.36 -26.59
C PRO A 1062 25.96 9.49 -25.85
N PHE A 1063 26.29 8.30 -26.36
CA PHE A 1063 27.34 7.42 -25.83
C PHE A 1063 28.65 7.43 -26.63
N SER A 1064 28.79 8.32 -27.62
CA SER A 1064 29.96 8.41 -28.51
C SER A 1064 31.30 8.60 -27.78
N LEU A 1065 31.29 9.28 -26.63
CA LEU A 1065 32.44 9.43 -25.74
C LEU A 1065 32.98 8.07 -25.26
N TYR A 1066 32.08 7.15 -24.88
CA TYR A 1066 32.40 5.84 -24.30
C TYR A 1066 32.67 4.75 -25.35
N LEU A 1067 32.37 5.02 -26.64
CA LEU A 1067 32.69 4.09 -27.73
C LEU A 1067 34.20 4.00 -28.00
N THR A 1068 34.98 5.02 -27.65
CA THR A 1068 36.44 5.05 -27.86
C THR A 1068 37.24 4.13 -26.92
N ASP A 1069 36.62 3.68 -25.81
CA ASP A 1069 37.20 2.75 -24.84
C ASP A 1069 36.95 1.28 -25.18
N LEU A 1070 36.17 1.01 -26.23
CA LEU A 1070 35.80 -0.35 -26.63
C LEU A 1070 36.85 -0.93 -27.60
N PRO A 1071 37.04 -2.27 -27.60
CA PRO A 1071 38.08 -2.91 -28.41
C PRO A 1071 37.92 -2.72 -29.93
N ASP A 1072 36.70 -2.46 -30.42
CA ASP A 1072 36.38 -2.27 -31.83
C ASP A 1072 35.28 -1.18 -32.03
N PRO A 1073 35.65 0.10 -32.11
CA PRO A 1073 34.71 1.22 -32.21
C PRO A 1073 33.94 1.26 -33.54
N ASP A 1074 34.50 0.70 -34.62
CA ASP A 1074 33.88 0.69 -35.96
C ASP A 1074 32.76 -0.36 -36.04
N MET A 1075 32.85 -1.47 -35.28
CA MET A 1075 31.78 -2.48 -35.18
C MET A 1075 30.71 -2.17 -34.14
N ALA A 1076 30.98 -1.28 -33.17
CA ALA A 1076 30.06 -0.94 -32.09
C ALA A 1076 28.70 -0.42 -32.57
N GLU A 1077 28.69 0.43 -33.61
CA GLU A 1077 27.46 0.97 -34.18
C GLU A 1077 26.62 -0.09 -34.89
N MET A 1078 27.27 -1.01 -35.62
CA MET A 1078 26.59 -2.13 -36.26
C MET A 1078 25.97 -3.06 -35.20
N GLU A 1079 26.67 -3.29 -34.10
CA GLU A 1079 26.21 -4.14 -33.01
C GLU A 1079 25.03 -3.53 -32.24
N ILE A 1080 25.06 -2.22 -31.95
CA ILE A 1080 23.94 -1.51 -31.30
C ILE A 1080 22.68 -1.55 -32.18
N ASN A 1081 22.85 -1.39 -33.50
CA ASN A 1081 21.74 -1.52 -34.44
C ASN A 1081 21.21 -2.96 -34.50
N ALA A 1082 22.08 -3.96 -34.49
CA ALA A 1082 21.69 -5.37 -34.43
C ALA A 1082 20.93 -5.71 -33.14
N TRP A 1083 21.36 -5.17 -32.00
CA TRP A 1083 20.67 -5.29 -30.70
C TRP A 1083 19.25 -4.71 -30.77
N ALA A 1084 19.09 -3.50 -31.31
CA ALA A 1084 17.79 -2.87 -31.47
C ALA A 1084 16.86 -3.65 -32.41
N VAL A 1085 17.39 -4.24 -33.49
CA VAL A 1085 16.63 -5.11 -34.41
C VAL A 1085 16.21 -6.40 -33.72
N ALA A 1086 17.10 -7.04 -32.94
CA ALA A 1086 16.78 -8.27 -32.21
C ALA A 1086 15.58 -8.08 -31.26
N TRP A 1087 15.54 -6.99 -30.48
CA TRP A 1087 14.41 -6.72 -29.60
C TRP A 1087 13.13 -6.30 -30.33
N ARG A 1088 13.24 -5.66 -31.50
CA ARG A 1088 12.09 -5.29 -32.33
C ARG A 1088 11.43 -6.48 -33.01
N GLU A 1089 12.23 -7.42 -33.53
CA GLU A 1089 11.74 -8.50 -34.41
C GLU A 1089 11.66 -9.87 -33.71
N LYS A 1090 12.64 -10.23 -32.89
CA LYS A 1090 12.75 -11.58 -32.30
C LYS A 1090 11.95 -11.74 -31.00
N TYR A 1091 11.74 -10.65 -30.25
CA TYR A 1091 11.14 -10.68 -28.91
C TYR A 1091 9.89 -9.80 -28.76
N GLN A 1092 9.18 -9.50 -29.86
CA GLN A 1092 8.01 -8.60 -29.88
C GLN A 1092 6.87 -9.04 -28.94
N ASP A 1093 6.70 -10.36 -28.73
CA ASP A 1093 5.64 -10.95 -27.90
C ASP A 1093 6.10 -11.31 -26.47
N ALA A 1094 7.36 -11.03 -26.12
CA ALA A 1094 7.94 -11.33 -24.80
C ALA A 1094 8.11 -10.04 -23.97
N ALA A 1095 7.90 -10.13 -22.65
CA ALA A 1095 8.18 -9.01 -21.77
C ALA A 1095 9.70 -8.70 -21.78
N PRO A 1096 10.13 -7.47 -22.10
CA PRO A 1096 11.55 -7.12 -22.09
C PRO A 1096 12.12 -7.16 -20.66
N PRO A 1097 13.42 -7.50 -20.50
CA PRO A 1097 14.12 -7.40 -19.22
C PRO A 1097 13.93 -6.02 -18.58
N ALA A 1098 13.59 -5.99 -17.28
CA ALA A 1098 13.28 -4.77 -16.56
C ALA A 1098 14.51 -4.13 -15.89
N SER A 1099 15.58 -4.92 -15.66
CA SER A 1099 16.82 -4.47 -15.01
C SER A 1099 18.06 -4.69 -15.88
N ILE A 1100 19.18 -4.07 -15.48
CA ILE A 1100 20.48 -4.32 -16.13
C ILE A 1100 20.91 -5.78 -15.88
N SER A 1101 20.75 -6.33 -14.67
CA SER A 1101 21.16 -7.71 -14.41
C SER A 1101 20.38 -8.74 -15.23
N GLU A 1102 19.07 -8.57 -15.36
CA GLU A 1102 18.25 -9.43 -16.22
C GLU A 1102 18.70 -9.34 -17.68
N THR A 1103 19.03 -8.13 -18.14
CA THR A 1103 19.53 -7.91 -19.50
C THR A 1103 20.90 -8.56 -19.70
N LEU A 1104 21.82 -8.44 -18.74
CA LEU A 1104 23.15 -9.05 -18.79
C LEU A 1104 23.11 -10.58 -18.69
N LEU A 1105 22.11 -11.16 -18.03
CA LEU A 1105 21.88 -12.60 -17.97
C LEU A 1105 21.24 -13.16 -19.25
N HIS A 1106 20.56 -12.32 -20.02
CA HIS A 1106 19.82 -12.74 -21.20
C HIS A 1106 20.74 -13.29 -22.29
N ALA A 1107 20.27 -14.30 -23.03
CA ALA A 1107 21.06 -14.98 -24.06
C ALA A 1107 21.55 -14.01 -25.16
N GLU A 1108 20.77 -12.96 -25.45
CA GLU A 1108 21.10 -11.96 -26.47
C GLU A 1108 22.33 -11.12 -26.08
N ALA A 1109 22.59 -10.89 -24.78
CA ALA A 1109 23.75 -10.13 -24.31
C ALA A 1109 25.07 -10.83 -24.64
N LYS A 1110 25.10 -12.17 -24.62
CA LYS A 1110 26.28 -12.97 -25.01
C LYS A 1110 26.71 -12.76 -26.46
N SER A 1111 25.76 -12.38 -27.32
CA SER A 1111 26.00 -12.11 -28.74
C SER A 1111 26.34 -10.64 -29.02
N HIS A 1112 26.22 -9.76 -28.02
CA HIS A 1112 26.42 -8.32 -28.14
C HIS A 1112 27.37 -7.79 -27.02
N PRO A 1113 28.70 -8.04 -27.14
CA PRO A 1113 29.70 -7.65 -26.15
C PRO A 1113 29.86 -6.13 -25.97
N THR A 1114 29.67 -5.33 -27.00
CA THR A 1114 29.71 -3.86 -26.97
C THR A 1114 28.55 -3.33 -26.12
N VAL A 1115 27.32 -3.79 -26.37
CA VAL A 1115 26.13 -3.39 -25.59
C VAL A 1115 26.27 -3.86 -24.14
N THR A 1116 26.75 -5.08 -23.92
CA THR A 1116 27.02 -5.63 -22.59
C THR A 1116 28.03 -4.78 -21.82
N SER A 1117 29.10 -4.32 -22.49
CA SER A 1117 30.11 -3.46 -21.86
C SER A 1117 29.55 -2.09 -21.50
N LEU A 1118 28.73 -1.48 -22.36
CA LEU A 1118 28.06 -0.21 -22.08
C LEU A 1118 27.05 -0.33 -20.92
N LEU A 1119 26.27 -1.41 -20.87
CA LEU A 1119 25.35 -1.66 -19.76
C LEU A 1119 26.09 -1.88 -18.43
N ARG A 1120 27.24 -2.56 -18.45
CA ARG A 1120 28.10 -2.69 -17.25
C ARG A 1120 28.66 -1.34 -16.80
N LEU A 1121 29.02 -0.46 -17.73
CA LEU A 1121 29.49 0.90 -17.40
C LEU A 1121 28.42 1.71 -16.67
N VAL A 1122 27.19 1.72 -17.16
CA VAL A 1122 26.13 2.51 -16.52
C VAL A 1122 25.65 1.89 -15.21
N ALA A 1123 25.75 0.56 -15.07
CA ALA A 1123 25.40 -0.16 -13.83
C ALA A 1123 26.29 0.19 -12.63
N VAL A 1124 27.54 0.60 -12.89
CA VAL A 1124 28.47 0.99 -11.81
C VAL A 1124 28.28 2.42 -11.34
N LEU A 1125 27.50 3.25 -12.05
CA LEU A 1125 27.28 4.63 -11.65
C LEU A 1125 26.50 4.70 -10.32
N PRO A 1126 27.00 5.45 -9.31
CA PRO A 1126 26.34 5.59 -8.02
C PRO A 1126 24.94 6.23 -8.06
N SER A 1127 24.58 6.89 -9.16
CA SER A 1127 23.28 7.53 -9.42
C SER A 1127 22.22 6.57 -9.98
N VAL A 1128 22.54 5.29 -10.21
CA VAL A 1128 21.68 4.32 -10.88
C VAL A 1128 21.26 3.22 -9.89
N SER A 1129 20.18 3.42 -9.15
CA SER A 1129 19.70 2.44 -8.15
C SER A 1129 18.69 1.48 -8.78
N ILE A 1130 19.16 0.38 -9.37
CA ILE A 1130 18.31 -0.58 -10.10
C ILE A 1130 18.02 -1.85 -9.29
N GLU A 1131 18.88 -2.19 -8.32
CA GLU A 1131 18.79 -3.43 -7.54
C GLU A 1131 18.99 -3.13 -6.06
N CYS A 1132 17.89 -3.25 -5.29
CA CYS A 1132 17.74 -3.10 -3.84
C CYS A 1132 18.91 -2.42 -3.11
N ASP A 1133 18.82 -1.11 -2.84
CA ASP A 1133 19.43 -0.43 -1.70
C ASP A 1133 20.85 -0.93 -1.30
N LEU A 1134 21.69 -1.25 -2.29
CA LEU A 1134 22.86 -2.11 -2.05
C LEU A 1134 23.92 -1.37 -1.24
N MET A 1135 24.15 -0.10 -1.59
CA MET A 1135 24.97 0.79 -0.75
C MET A 1135 24.36 0.98 0.64
N LYS A 1136 23.03 1.07 0.76
CA LYS A 1136 22.35 1.27 2.05
C LYS A 1136 22.55 0.07 2.97
N SER A 1137 22.37 -1.16 2.47
CA SER A 1137 22.59 -2.38 3.25
C SER A 1137 24.04 -2.46 3.74
N THR A 1138 25.00 -2.21 2.86
CA THR A 1138 26.43 -2.25 3.20
C THR A 1138 26.82 -1.15 4.19
N LEU A 1139 26.31 0.08 4.03
CA LEU A 1139 26.58 1.19 4.95
C LEU A 1139 25.98 0.97 6.34
N ASN A 1140 24.72 0.52 6.42
CA ASN A 1140 24.06 0.25 7.70
C ASN A 1140 24.80 -0.87 8.45
N SER A 1141 25.10 -1.98 7.77
CA SER A 1141 25.90 -3.07 8.34
C SER A 1141 27.24 -2.59 8.89
N MET A 1142 27.98 -1.76 8.13
CA MET A 1142 29.24 -1.19 8.61
C MET A 1142 29.06 -0.30 9.85
N ARG A 1143 28.01 0.55 9.88
CA ARG A 1143 27.74 1.45 11.03
C ARG A 1143 27.38 0.66 12.28
N ASP A 1144 26.55 -0.36 12.16
CA ASP A 1144 26.17 -1.26 13.27
C ASP A 1144 27.42 -1.97 13.82
N LEU A 1145 28.29 -2.46 12.94
CA LEU A 1145 29.57 -3.06 13.33
C LEU A 1145 30.50 -2.05 14.02
N LEU A 1146 30.56 -0.80 13.54
CA LEU A 1146 31.33 0.27 14.18
C LEU A 1146 30.79 0.62 15.57
N GLU A 1147 29.48 0.57 15.81
CA GLU A 1147 28.91 0.83 17.13
C GLU A 1147 29.10 -0.35 18.09
N GLY A 1148 28.86 -1.59 17.63
CA GLY A 1148 28.93 -2.80 18.44
C GLY A 1148 30.33 -3.32 18.75
N THR A 1149 31.36 -2.95 17.97
CA THR A 1149 32.71 -3.51 18.14
C THR A 1149 33.48 -2.84 19.29
N ILE A 1150 33.73 -3.60 20.35
CA ILE A 1150 34.69 -3.28 21.43
C ILE A 1150 35.94 -4.14 21.25
N CYS A 1151 37.10 -3.53 20.99
CA CYS A 1151 38.35 -4.28 20.80
C CYS A 1151 39.57 -3.58 21.40
N ARG A 1152 40.63 -4.35 21.69
CA ARG A 1152 41.93 -3.85 22.18
C ARG A 1152 42.91 -3.50 21.04
N GLY A 1153 42.49 -3.57 19.78
CA GLY A 1153 43.30 -3.36 18.57
C GLY A 1153 42.66 -2.38 17.57
N SER A 1154 43.08 -2.42 16.29
CA SER A 1154 42.55 -1.58 15.22
C SER A 1154 41.07 -1.87 14.97
N LYS A 1155 40.21 -0.88 15.27
CA LYS A 1155 38.75 -1.01 15.12
C LYS A 1155 38.33 -1.06 13.65
N THR A 1156 39.04 -0.35 12.78
CA THR A 1156 38.80 -0.30 11.33
C THR A 1156 39.11 -1.64 10.67
N ASP A 1157 40.24 -2.27 11.02
CA ASP A 1157 40.61 -3.59 10.49
C ASP A 1157 39.61 -4.66 10.93
N ARG A 1158 39.13 -4.61 12.19
CA ARG A 1158 38.13 -5.56 12.67
C ARG A 1158 36.79 -5.40 11.96
N VAL A 1159 36.32 -4.17 11.77
CA VAL A 1159 35.09 -3.90 10.99
C VAL A 1159 35.23 -4.38 9.54
N MET A 1160 36.40 -4.21 8.93
CA MET A 1160 36.68 -4.72 7.58
C MET A 1160 36.53 -6.26 7.53
N LEU A 1161 37.13 -6.98 8.47
CA LEU A 1161 37.04 -8.44 8.54
C LEU A 1161 35.61 -8.93 8.83
N LEU A 1162 34.87 -8.23 9.70
CA LEU A 1162 33.47 -8.55 10.02
C LEU A 1162 32.53 -8.29 8.84
N THR A 1163 32.75 -7.20 8.11
CA THR A 1163 31.97 -6.88 6.89
C THR A 1163 32.13 -7.98 5.84
N HIS A 1164 33.32 -8.57 5.74
CA HIS A 1164 33.67 -9.62 4.78
C HIS A 1164 33.78 -11.02 5.43
N HIS A 1165 33.09 -11.27 6.54
CA HIS A 1165 33.24 -12.53 7.28
C HIS A 1165 32.89 -13.77 6.43
N GLN A 1166 31.88 -13.67 5.54
CA GLN A 1166 31.51 -14.74 4.61
C GLN A 1166 32.68 -15.11 3.69
N THR A 1167 33.44 -14.11 3.24
CA THR A 1167 34.64 -14.26 2.40
C THR A 1167 35.77 -15.03 3.13
N LEU A 1168 35.73 -15.13 4.45
CA LEU A 1168 36.77 -15.79 5.26
C LEU A 1168 36.32 -17.10 5.91
N GLN A 1169 35.06 -17.52 5.75
CA GLN A 1169 34.56 -18.79 6.31
C GLN A 1169 35.32 -20.03 5.82
N ARG A 1170 35.91 -19.96 4.63
CA ARG A 1170 36.68 -21.06 4.01
C ARG A 1170 38.17 -21.02 4.35
N LEU A 1171 38.62 -20.05 5.15
CA LEU A 1171 40.01 -19.94 5.56
C LEU A 1171 40.56 -21.22 6.25
N PRO A 1172 39.81 -21.92 7.12
CA PRO A 1172 40.27 -23.18 7.70
C PRO A 1172 40.50 -24.28 6.64
N GLU A 1173 39.66 -24.36 5.60
CA GLU A 1173 39.79 -25.37 4.53
C GLU A 1173 41.07 -25.16 3.71
N VAL A 1174 41.38 -23.91 3.35
CA VAL A 1174 42.61 -23.58 2.61
C VAL A 1174 43.85 -23.82 3.46
N ILE A 1175 43.78 -23.50 4.75
CA ILE A 1175 44.86 -23.77 5.70
C ILE A 1175 45.08 -25.28 5.83
N GLU A 1176 44.04 -26.07 6.02
CA GLU A 1176 44.13 -27.54 6.09
C GLU A 1176 44.75 -28.10 4.80
N LYS A 1177 44.34 -27.61 3.63
CA LYS A 1177 44.92 -28.03 2.35
C LYS A 1177 46.39 -27.63 2.21
N CYS A 1178 46.77 -26.44 2.67
CA CYS A 1178 48.17 -26.01 2.69
C CYS A 1178 49.02 -26.90 3.61
N MET A 1179 48.48 -27.30 4.77
CA MET A 1179 49.13 -28.23 5.69
C MET A 1179 49.23 -29.66 5.14
N GLU A 1180 48.33 -30.06 4.25
CA GLU A 1180 48.40 -31.34 3.52
C GLU A 1180 49.46 -31.32 2.41
N VAL A 1181 49.55 -30.23 1.66
CA VAL A 1181 50.48 -30.05 0.53
C VAL A 1181 51.91 -29.80 1.03
N ASP A 1182 52.08 -29.02 2.09
CA ASP A 1182 53.35 -28.74 2.75
C ASP A 1182 53.22 -28.90 4.28
N PRO A 1183 53.61 -30.07 4.84
CA PRO A 1183 53.57 -30.33 6.27
C PRO A 1183 54.44 -29.39 7.12
N GLU A 1184 55.43 -28.70 6.55
CA GLU A 1184 56.30 -27.76 7.28
C GLU A 1184 55.57 -26.45 7.65
N SER A 1185 54.42 -26.16 7.00
CA SER A 1185 53.56 -25.00 7.27
C SER A 1185 52.75 -25.09 8.58
N ARG A 1186 52.55 -26.31 9.11
CA ARG A 1186 51.64 -26.62 10.23
C ARG A 1186 51.89 -25.80 11.52
N PRO A 1187 53.12 -25.57 11.98
CA PRO A 1187 53.37 -24.75 13.17
C PRO A 1187 52.97 -23.28 12.98
N CYS A 1188 53.09 -22.77 11.76
CA CYS A 1188 52.77 -21.39 11.40
C CYS A 1188 51.26 -21.21 11.24
N LEU A 1189 50.62 -22.03 10.40
CA LEU A 1189 49.20 -21.89 10.10
C LEU A 1189 48.25 -22.27 11.25
N ALA A 1190 48.67 -23.14 12.18
CA ALA A 1190 47.87 -23.46 13.38
C ALA A 1190 47.70 -22.24 14.31
N GLN A 1191 48.67 -21.32 14.35
CA GLN A 1191 48.57 -20.07 15.13
C GLN A 1191 47.54 -19.11 14.51
N VAL A 1192 47.42 -19.11 13.17
CA VAL A 1192 46.42 -18.32 12.43
C VAL A 1192 45.01 -18.85 12.67
N ILE A 1193 44.80 -20.17 12.68
CA ILE A 1193 43.51 -20.78 13.05
C ILE A 1193 43.13 -20.43 14.50
N PHE A 1194 44.09 -20.48 15.43
CA PHE A 1194 43.84 -20.13 16.82
C PHE A 1194 43.37 -18.68 16.96
N PHE A 1195 44.03 -17.74 16.27
CA PHE A 1195 43.61 -16.33 16.19
C PHE A 1195 42.20 -16.18 15.62
N TRP A 1196 41.91 -16.81 14.48
CA TRP A 1196 40.59 -16.82 13.86
C TRP A 1196 39.50 -17.35 14.81
N SER A 1197 39.77 -18.45 15.51
CA SER A 1197 38.82 -19.06 16.45
C SER A 1197 38.59 -18.23 17.73
N ALA A 1198 39.61 -17.52 18.22
CA ALA A 1198 39.51 -16.68 19.42
C ALA A 1198 38.70 -15.40 19.16
N ASP A 1199 38.81 -14.82 17.95
CA ASP A 1199 38.06 -13.63 17.57
C ASP A 1199 36.62 -13.92 17.10
N CYS A 1200 36.34 -15.11 16.56
CA CYS A 1200 34.98 -15.56 16.23
C CYS A 1200 34.12 -15.92 17.46
N ASN A 1201 34.70 -16.27 18.61
CA ASN A 1201 33.95 -16.58 19.83
C ASN A 1201 33.17 -15.38 20.43
N ILE A 1202 33.33 -14.18 19.89
CA ILE A 1202 32.54 -13.00 20.24
C ILE A 1202 31.27 -12.90 19.38
N LEU A 1203 31.20 -13.56 18.21
CA LEU A 1203 30.05 -13.53 17.30
C LEU A 1203 28.95 -14.54 17.67
N ASP A 1204 29.27 -15.63 18.36
CA ASP A 1204 28.28 -16.60 18.86
C ASP A 1204 27.44 -16.06 20.04
N GLN A 1205 27.74 -14.86 20.56
CA GLN A 1205 26.96 -14.22 21.63
C GLN A 1205 26.04 -13.08 21.16
N THR A 1206 25.97 -12.79 19.85
CA THR A 1206 25.14 -11.71 19.29
C THR A 1206 24.18 -12.18 18.19
N HIS A 1207 23.75 -13.44 18.24
CA HIS A 1207 22.57 -13.91 17.52
C HIS A 1207 21.49 -14.43 18.47
#